data_AF-A0A151EFA7-F1
#
_entry.id   AF-A0A151EFA7-F1
#
_cell.length_a   1.000
_cell.length_b   1.000
_cell.length_c   1.000
_cell.angle_alpha   90.00
_cell.angle_beta   90.00
_cell.angle_gamma   90.00
#
_symmetry.space_group_name_H-M   'P 1'
#
loop_
_entity.id
_entity.type
_entity.pdbx_description
1 polymer ?
#
loop_
_entity_poly.entity_id
_entity_poly.type
_entity_poly.pdbx_seq_one_letter_code
_entity_poly.pdbx_strand_id
1 'polypeptide(L)'
;MAQSSTCSSCSECNELIAAGYDRIGLSNDILNHSGDCISLNGNNIIFDCQGHTIAGDWPFDVDTGIFVSGKNNIVQNCNIGFFFFGIWLSHAELNNITNNTLMFNGYVGLVLTESPYNGITSNNINFNIYGVGMLNSNNNHYTSNVMCANLFSDIWVGNSNNCVGTNNTCYNAYNWNDKGATDCTYLCCLNPYDNMVLTKDTKLCKGTSYVNDTNDDGLIIINKSNIVLDCNNASIIGNRNGKAIYNNGFDNVTIKNCNISSYDVGIEVLNCKNNNLTNNYAESNGRGIVLDNVNDSHLWYNTIRYSHYDGIHLFNSSNNLLDWNEACANVEADIRMQGGGANDGAENECNRTFGWDDQGMVGCTHECTLCDDFDKDGVCDSDDNCKVISNPDQNDSDGIRQSYMISYWEFNEGSGTIAADSIGTSNGTLMNGPAWTSGKIKSGLRFDGFDDYVSTPLSINQSGSTNITMMMWVYPISNSSGRHQVISTDNGGYDWSVLRDGSTWHVFTGELSRSTGFSIDLNQWQHLAAVFIPGTGVRFYKDAVEVNISYIDVDTSYDVIEIGRNHGYGEYFDGRIDEVAIYNRALTKDEIYELYSRSQTPTDYSYLGDGFGDVCDNCPSAYNPDQYDFNGNGIGNACDTCWTVFWATTTTDSDGDCDLLKLDSSYWDGTNWLQDPSCGDDCDNCPNDSNPYQKDSDSDFYGDVCDNCKYISNQNQADYDNDGVGDVCDNCWLKYNPSQLNSDGDKYGNACDTCPYLTHPYQVDYDNDTLGDLCDNCPGVANTNQSDSDGDGIGDACDNCPLNSSTNLANVDGDKWGDLCDNCKKKANDDQNDTDSDGVGDACDCSDGVKGAYESGVDCGGSCPSKCIDCFADAGYGDEEDADYFALGSSAVNNAAVQALKEYANWKNISVNSLDTSDEYIEVVSWYVANHTEWTSDDDDCDICAGEGVIYADDLITSTSDRCSKDYCGDCEDHAILRTALLRTLGVSWKCVFCADHYEKSCPKNDKGKKSGGHTFNVVLYQSKYRIMDYHPIGEKYFTTPAWCAHEPIDNIWNDRVGEYWCKGWPGFICSDTNPASYTYNYPGNPSCPSTGYSHDTYYENKCP
;
A
#
# COMPACT_ATOMS: atom_id res chain seq x y z
N MET A 1 -34.74 17.03 -19.94
CA MET A 1 -33.83 16.33 -19.02
C MET A 1 -32.61 16.00 -19.85
N ALA A 2 -31.41 16.26 -19.33
CA ALA A 2 -30.19 15.81 -19.99
C ALA A 2 -30.25 14.28 -20.14
N GLN A 3 -29.99 13.78 -21.34
CA GLN A 3 -29.96 12.35 -21.62
C GLN A 3 -28.52 11.86 -21.41
N SER A 4 -28.34 11.08 -20.34
CA SER A 4 -27.05 10.49 -19.97
C SER A 4 -27.05 9.00 -20.30
N SER A 5 -25.94 8.48 -20.82
CA SER A 5 -25.74 7.04 -21.05
C SER A 5 -24.25 6.70 -21.01
N THR A 6 -23.93 5.41 -20.89
CA THR A 6 -22.58 4.86 -21.07
C THR A 6 -22.49 4.06 -22.37
N CYS A 7 -21.28 3.87 -22.87
CA CYS A 7 -20.96 3.02 -24.02
C CYS A 7 -19.67 2.24 -23.78
N SER A 8 -19.55 1.10 -24.46
CA SER A 8 -18.47 0.13 -24.32
C SER A 8 -17.57 -0.01 -25.54
N SER A 9 -17.94 0.64 -26.66
CA SER A 9 -17.22 0.59 -27.93
C SER A 9 -17.36 1.90 -28.70
N CYS A 10 -16.43 2.19 -29.62
CA CYS A 10 -16.49 3.39 -30.47
C CYS A 10 -17.82 3.49 -31.24
N SER A 11 -18.32 2.36 -31.76
CA SER A 11 -19.58 2.32 -32.52
C SER A 11 -20.76 2.73 -31.65
N GLU A 12 -20.87 2.14 -30.45
CA GLU A 12 -21.96 2.43 -29.51
C GLU A 12 -21.92 3.90 -29.05
N CYS A 13 -20.74 4.43 -28.73
CA CYS A 13 -20.59 5.83 -28.37
C CYS A 13 -21.05 6.76 -29.49
N ASN A 14 -20.68 6.46 -30.74
CA ASN A 14 -21.11 7.25 -31.89
C ASN A 14 -22.62 7.14 -32.15
N GLU A 15 -23.24 6.00 -31.88
CA GLU A 15 -24.70 5.82 -31.95
C GLU A 15 -25.42 6.69 -30.91
N LEU A 16 -24.92 6.75 -29.67
CA LEU A 16 -25.47 7.63 -28.63
C LEU A 16 -25.30 9.11 -28.98
N ILE A 17 -24.14 9.50 -29.53
CA ILE A 17 -23.92 10.85 -30.05
C ILE A 17 -24.94 11.18 -31.14
N ALA A 18 -25.17 10.27 -32.09
CA ALA A 18 -26.14 10.44 -33.17
C ALA A 18 -27.59 10.45 -32.67
N ALA A 19 -27.89 9.76 -31.58
CA ALA A 19 -29.21 9.73 -30.93
C ALA A 19 -29.51 11.02 -30.13
N GLY A 20 -28.51 11.89 -29.92
CA GLY A 20 -28.69 13.20 -29.29
C GLY A 20 -28.51 13.21 -27.77
N TYR A 21 -27.78 12.24 -27.22
CA TYR A 21 -27.37 12.25 -25.81
C TYR A 21 -26.37 13.38 -25.56
N ASP A 22 -26.55 14.10 -24.44
CA ASP A 22 -25.74 15.25 -24.07
C ASP A 22 -24.68 14.92 -22.99
N ARG A 23 -24.76 13.74 -22.36
CA ARG A 23 -23.69 13.20 -21.50
C ARG A 23 -23.44 11.72 -21.81
N ILE A 24 -22.21 11.39 -22.19
CA ILE A 24 -21.82 10.05 -22.61
C ILE A 24 -20.56 9.65 -21.84
N GLY A 25 -20.62 8.50 -21.17
CA GLY A 25 -19.50 7.92 -20.44
C GLY A 25 -18.95 6.66 -21.09
N LEU A 26 -17.68 6.31 -20.86
CA LEU A 26 -17.19 4.95 -21.13
C LEU A 26 -17.44 4.04 -19.93
N SER A 27 -17.76 2.78 -20.19
CA SER A 27 -17.90 1.73 -19.16
C SER A 27 -16.70 0.79 -19.05
N ASN A 28 -15.81 0.81 -20.04
CA ASN A 28 -14.64 -0.06 -20.14
C ASN A 28 -13.64 0.54 -21.14
N ASP A 29 -12.43 -0.01 -21.13
CA ASP A 29 -11.38 0.34 -22.07
C ASP A 29 -11.73 -0.14 -23.49
N ILE A 30 -11.38 0.69 -24.48
CA ILE A 30 -11.45 0.38 -25.91
C ILE A 30 -10.01 0.23 -26.39
N LEU A 31 -9.60 -0.99 -26.73
CA LEU A 31 -8.22 -1.30 -27.11
C LEU A 31 -8.13 -1.80 -28.56
N ASN A 32 -6.98 -1.55 -29.20
CA ASN A 32 -6.64 -2.05 -30.54
C ASN A 32 -7.69 -1.68 -31.61
N HIS A 33 -8.17 -0.44 -31.58
CA HIS A 33 -9.19 0.05 -32.51
C HIS A 33 -8.57 0.55 -33.81
N SER A 34 -9.01 0.00 -34.94
CA SER A 34 -8.59 0.45 -36.28
C SER A 34 -9.46 1.62 -36.76
N GLY A 35 -8.85 2.67 -37.33
CA GLY A 35 -9.59 3.83 -37.83
C GLY A 35 -9.92 4.86 -36.76
N ASP A 36 -10.65 5.90 -37.15
CA ASP A 36 -11.18 6.89 -36.20
C ASP A 36 -12.12 6.23 -35.18
N CYS A 37 -11.99 6.57 -33.89
CA CYS A 37 -12.85 6.03 -32.84
C CYS A 37 -14.08 6.91 -32.55
N ILE A 38 -13.93 8.06 -31.87
CA ILE A 38 -15.07 8.89 -31.43
C ILE A 38 -15.20 10.14 -32.30
N SER A 39 -16.42 10.45 -32.75
CA SER A 39 -16.72 11.63 -33.58
C SER A 39 -17.76 12.55 -32.95
N LEU A 40 -17.31 13.61 -32.27
CA LEU A 40 -18.14 14.62 -31.62
C LEU A 40 -18.55 15.73 -32.59
N ASN A 41 -19.53 15.42 -33.44
CA ASN A 41 -20.09 16.34 -34.44
C ASN A 41 -21.28 17.18 -33.92
N GLY A 42 -21.87 16.81 -32.78
CA GLY A 42 -22.95 17.54 -32.13
C GLY A 42 -22.45 18.66 -31.20
N ASN A 43 -23.36 19.45 -30.64
CA ASN A 43 -23.04 20.57 -29.74
C ASN A 43 -23.53 20.31 -28.31
N ASN A 44 -22.82 20.87 -27.32
CA ASN A 44 -23.13 20.76 -25.89
C ASN A 44 -23.10 19.30 -25.36
N ILE A 45 -22.18 18.49 -25.89
CA ILE A 45 -21.98 17.11 -25.46
C ILE A 45 -20.85 17.04 -24.44
N ILE A 46 -21.07 16.33 -23.34
CA ILE A 46 -20.04 15.96 -22.37
C ILE A 46 -19.65 14.51 -22.63
N PHE A 47 -18.43 14.29 -23.11
CA PHE A 47 -17.83 12.98 -23.26
C PHE A 47 -16.81 12.77 -22.13
N ASP A 48 -17.12 11.85 -21.21
CA ASP A 48 -16.33 11.58 -20.01
C ASP A 48 -15.87 10.13 -20.02
N CYS A 49 -14.60 9.86 -20.27
CA CYS A 49 -14.13 8.48 -20.30
C CYS A 49 -14.04 7.83 -18.91
N GLN A 50 -14.28 8.58 -17.82
CA GLN A 50 -14.25 8.04 -16.45
C GLN A 50 -12.91 7.39 -16.04
N GLY A 51 -11.81 7.77 -16.70
CA GLY A 51 -10.48 7.18 -16.51
C GLY A 51 -10.16 6.03 -17.46
N HIS A 52 -11.11 5.59 -18.30
CA HIS A 52 -10.91 4.50 -19.26
C HIS A 52 -10.03 4.91 -20.45
N THR A 53 -9.43 3.87 -21.04
CA THR A 53 -8.51 3.99 -22.18
C THR A 53 -9.23 3.90 -23.52
N ILE A 54 -8.83 4.73 -24.49
CA ILE A 54 -9.12 4.59 -25.91
C ILE A 54 -7.77 4.43 -26.64
N ALA A 55 -7.47 3.24 -27.13
CA ALA A 55 -6.21 2.90 -27.79
C ALA A 55 -6.42 2.39 -29.22
N GLY A 56 -5.65 2.96 -30.15
CA GLY A 56 -5.60 2.52 -31.55
C GLY A 56 -4.84 1.20 -31.74
N ASP A 57 -4.95 0.60 -32.92
CA ASP A 57 -4.21 -0.61 -33.30
C ASP A 57 -2.78 -0.33 -33.80
N TRP A 58 -2.56 0.80 -34.48
CA TRP A 58 -1.23 1.20 -34.99
C TRP A 58 -1.04 2.73 -35.08
N PRO A 59 0.08 3.28 -34.57
CA PRO A 59 0.26 4.74 -34.50
C PRO A 59 0.56 5.44 -35.84
N PHE A 60 0.78 4.69 -36.94
CA PHE A 60 1.17 5.26 -38.24
C PHE A 60 0.05 5.34 -39.27
N ASP A 61 -1.10 4.71 -39.01
CA ASP A 61 -2.30 4.88 -39.83
C ASP A 61 -2.99 6.19 -39.48
N VAL A 62 -3.53 6.92 -40.47
CA VAL A 62 -3.97 8.32 -40.31
C VAL A 62 -5.33 8.40 -39.60
N ASP A 63 -5.35 7.95 -38.36
CA ASP A 63 -6.54 7.71 -37.55
C ASP A 63 -6.54 8.61 -36.30
N THR A 64 -7.73 8.91 -35.80
CA THR A 64 -7.97 9.83 -34.70
C THR A 64 -8.71 9.14 -33.55
N GLY A 65 -8.19 9.27 -32.33
CA GLY A 65 -8.88 8.77 -31.13
C GLY A 65 -10.21 9.49 -30.90
N ILE A 66 -10.17 10.81 -30.72
CA ILE A 66 -11.38 11.65 -30.61
C ILE A 66 -11.31 12.83 -31.59
N PHE A 67 -12.21 12.83 -32.56
CA PHE A 67 -12.44 13.93 -33.48
C PHE A 67 -13.56 14.84 -32.99
N VAL A 68 -13.33 16.15 -32.96
CA VAL A 68 -14.27 17.15 -32.48
C VAL A 68 -14.49 18.22 -33.55
N SER A 69 -15.73 18.36 -34.01
CA SER A 69 -16.15 19.42 -34.95
C SER A 69 -17.29 20.29 -34.42
N GLY A 70 -17.95 19.85 -33.34
CA GLY A 70 -19.02 20.59 -32.69
C GLY A 70 -18.57 21.73 -31.78
N LYS A 71 -19.54 22.34 -31.09
CA LYS A 71 -19.37 23.51 -30.22
C LYS A 71 -19.83 23.25 -28.80
N ASN A 72 -19.21 23.93 -27.84
CA ASN A 72 -19.53 23.82 -26.40
C ASN A 72 -19.44 22.39 -25.85
N ASN A 73 -18.64 21.52 -26.46
CA ASN A 73 -18.44 20.16 -25.99
C ASN A 73 -17.38 20.12 -24.89
N ILE A 74 -17.46 19.12 -24.02
CA ILE A 74 -16.46 18.82 -23.00
C ILE A 74 -15.92 17.42 -23.26
N VAL A 75 -14.61 17.27 -23.34
CA VAL A 75 -13.93 15.97 -23.38
C VAL A 75 -13.06 15.86 -22.14
N GLN A 76 -13.30 14.85 -21.30
CA GLN A 76 -12.61 14.73 -20.03
C GLN A 76 -12.32 13.31 -19.56
N ASN A 77 -11.30 13.19 -18.69
CA ASN A 77 -10.91 11.97 -18.01
C ASN A 77 -10.59 10.79 -18.96
N CYS A 78 -10.11 11.07 -20.17
CA CYS A 78 -9.75 10.07 -21.16
C CYS A 78 -8.26 9.78 -21.19
N ASN A 79 -7.90 8.49 -21.22
CA ASN A 79 -6.54 8.04 -21.54
C ASN A 79 -6.51 7.63 -23.01
N ILE A 80 -5.81 8.36 -23.87
CA ILE A 80 -5.84 8.17 -25.33
C ILE A 80 -4.44 7.95 -25.86
N GLY A 81 -4.24 6.87 -26.61
CA GLY A 81 -2.94 6.57 -27.21
C GLY A 81 -3.00 5.69 -28.45
N PHE A 82 -1.84 5.50 -29.08
CA PHE A 82 -1.66 4.64 -30.26
C PHE A 82 -2.49 5.03 -31.50
N PHE A 83 -2.97 6.27 -31.58
CA PHE A 83 -3.53 6.86 -32.82
C PHE A 83 -2.51 7.76 -33.50
N PHE A 84 -2.76 8.19 -34.74
CA PHE A 84 -1.95 9.25 -35.36
C PHE A 84 -2.25 10.61 -34.72
N PHE A 85 -3.53 10.90 -34.47
CA PHE A 85 -3.98 12.02 -33.65
C PHE A 85 -4.71 11.52 -32.40
N GLY A 86 -4.27 11.92 -31.20
CA GLY A 86 -5.00 11.58 -29.98
C GLY A 86 -6.37 12.26 -29.93
N ILE A 87 -6.36 13.59 -29.87
CA ILE A 87 -7.55 14.43 -30.01
C ILE A 87 -7.34 15.44 -31.14
N TRP A 88 -8.31 15.54 -32.04
CA TRP A 88 -8.31 16.52 -33.12
C TRP A 88 -9.55 17.40 -33.13
N LEU A 89 -9.36 18.71 -32.91
CA LEU A 89 -10.39 19.73 -33.13
C LEU A 89 -10.25 20.32 -34.53
N SER A 90 -11.31 20.24 -35.33
CA SER A 90 -11.36 20.87 -36.65
C SER A 90 -12.62 21.72 -36.83
N HIS A 91 -12.42 23.02 -37.11
CA HIS A 91 -13.50 24.00 -37.22
C HIS A 91 -14.42 24.06 -35.98
N ALA A 92 -13.86 23.73 -34.81
CA ALA A 92 -14.56 23.57 -33.55
C ALA A 92 -14.33 24.78 -32.63
N GLU A 93 -15.37 25.30 -31.99
CA GLU A 93 -15.27 26.48 -31.11
C GLU A 93 -15.94 26.28 -29.76
N LEU A 94 -15.41 26.97 -28.73
CA LEU A 94 -15.97 26.99 -27.36
C LEU A 94 -15.97 25.62 -26.65
N ASN A 95 -15.15 24.68 -27.08
CA ASN A 95 -15.02 23.37 -26.43
C ASN A 95 -14.00 23.41 -25.28
N ASN A 96 -14.18 22.53 -24.29
CA ASN A 96 -13.24 22.32 -23.19
C ASN A 96 -12.65 20.92 -23.24
N ILE A 97 -11.33 20.83 -23.35
CA ILE A 97 -10.57 19.59 -23.28
C ILE A 97 -9.87 19.59 -21.92
N THR A 98 -10.29 18.72 -21.00
CA THR A 98 -9.85 18.80 -19.60
C THR A 98 -9.49 17.46 -18.98
N ASN A 99 -8.40 17.40 -18.23
CA ASN A 99 -7.99 16.20 -17.49
C ASN A 99 -7.87 14.92 -18.35
N ASN A 100 -7.33 15.05 -19.57
CA ASN A 100 -7.06 13.90 -20.45
C ASN A 100 -5.57 13.58 -20.47
N THR A 101 -5.25 12.31 -20.64
CA THR A 101 -3.90 11.80 -20.85
C THR A 101 -3.75 11.37 -22.31
N LEU A 102 -2.86 12.02 -23.07
CA LEU A 102 -2.64 11.78 -24.50
C LEU A 102 -1.19 11.31 -24.71
N MET A 103 -0.98 10.00 -24.87
CA MET A 103 0.36 9.41 -24.88
C MET A 103 0.57 8.47 -26.06
N PHE A 104 1.80 8.40 -26.56
CA PHE A 104 2.21 7.45 -27.61
C PHE A 104 1.38 7.54 -28.91
N ASN A 105 0.87 8.73 -29.24
CA ASN A 105 0.25 8.97 -30.54
C ASN A 105 1.34 9.22 -31.59
N GLY A 106 1.22 8.59 -32.75
CA GLY A 106 2.25 8.55 -33.78
C GLY A 106 2.46 9.86 -34.53
N TYR A 107 1.66 10.90 -34.27
CA TYR A 107 1.96 12.24 -34.79
C TYR A 107 1.70 13.37 -33.79
N VAL A 108 0.44 13.74 -33.50
CA VAL A 108 0.15 14.83 -32.54
C VAL A 108 -0.79 14.34 -31.44
N GLY A 109 -0.42 14.59 -30.18
CA GLY A 109 -1.30 14.28 -29.05
C GLY A 109 -2.62 15.07 -29.12
N LEU A 110 -2.53 16.40 -29.18
CA LEU A 110 -3.68 17.29 -29.34
C LEU A 110 -3.46 18.30 -30.48
N VAL A 111 -4.36 18.31 -31.47
CA VAL A 111 -4.26 19.22 -32.61
C VAL A 111 -5.52 20.07 -32.79
N LEU A 112 -5.32 21.37 -33.04
CA LEU A 112 -6.37 22.34 -33.33
C LEU A 112 -6.17 22.91 -34.74
N THR A 113 -7.13 22.70 -35.64
CA THR A 113 -7.17 23.29 -36.98
C THR A 113 -8.40 24.18 -37.14
N GLU A 114 -8.19 25.46 -37.45
CA GLU A 114 -9.25 26.46 -37.62
C GLU A 114 -10.27 26.49 -36.47
N SER A 115 -9.80 26.24 -35.24
CA SER A 115 -10.63 25.97 -34.06
C SER A 115 -10.40 27.02 -32.97
N PRO A 116 -11.12 28.15 -32.97
CA PRO A 116 -10.90 29.25 -32.03
C PRO A 116 -11.69 29.12 -30.72
N TYR A 117 -11.27 29.84 -29.67
CA TYR A 117 -12.00 30.01 -28.40
C TYR A 117 -12.23 28.73 -27.56
N ASN A 118 -11.37 27.71 -27.69
CA ASN A 118 -11.43 26.50 -26.88
C ASN A 118 -10.56 26.64 -25.60
N GLY A 119 -10.96 25.93 -24.54
CA GLY A 119 -10.24 25.82 -23.27
C GLY A 119 -9.53 24.47 -23.14
N ILE A 120 -8.22 24.47 -22.89
CA ILE A 120 -7.40 23.27 -22.77
C ILE A 120 -6.77 23.29 -21.37
N THR A 121 -7.26 22.45 -20.47
CA THR A 121 -6.93 22.57 -19.04
C THR A 121 -6.49 21.24 -18.43
N SER A 122 -5.39 21.21 -17.69
CA SER A 122 -4.96 20.03 -16.91
C SER A 122 -4.81 18.74 -17.71
N ASN A 123 -4.45 18.83 -19.00
CA ASN A 123 -4.17 17.64 -19.81
C ASN A 123 -2.70 17.24 -19.68
N ASN A 124 -2.44 15.94 -19.77
CA ASN A 124 -1.11 15.34 -19.77
C ASN A 124 -0.79 14.79 -21.17
N ILE A 125 0.08 15.46 -21.92
CA ILE A 125 0.27 15.25 -23.37
C ILE A 125 1.74 14.93 -23.65
N ASN A 126 2.12 13.67 -23.47
CA ASN A 126 3.52 13.25 -23.42
C ASN A 126 3.83 12.12 -24.41
N PHE A 127 5.10 11.93 -24.77
CA PHE A 127 5.56 10.81 -25.60
C PHE A 127 4.88 10.71 -26.98
N ASN A 128 4.47 11.84 -27.54
CA ASN A 128 4.00 11.93 -28.92
C ASN A 128 5.12 12.48 -29.81
N ILE A 129 5.00 12.40 -31.14
CA ILE A 129 5.96 13.09 -32.01
C ILE A 129 5.89 14.61 -31.78
N TYR A 130 4.67 15.14 -31.70
CA TYR A 130 4.35 16.51 -31.30
C TYR A 130 3.31 16.48 -30.17
N GLY A 131 3.49 17.29 -29.13
CA GLY A 131 2.52 17.37 -28.03
C GLY A 131 1.24 18.08 -28.46
N VAL A 132 1.30 19.41 -28.57
CA VAL A 132 0.20 20.27 -28.99
C VAL A 132 0.52 21.02 -30.28
N GLY A 133 -0.33 20.87 -31.29
CA GLY A 133 -0.23 21.58 -32.56
C GLY A 133 -1.39 22.55 -32.80
N MET A 134 -1.09 23.80 -33.17
CA MET A 134 -2.11 24.82 -33.47
C MET A 134 -1.94 25.39 -34.87
N LEU A 135 -3.01 25.36 -35.66
CA LEU A 135 -3.05 25.90 -37.02
C LEU A 135 -4.27 26.78 -37.22
N ASN A 136 -4.06 28.07 -37.51
CA ASN A 136 -5.11 29.07 -37.73
C ASN A 136 -6.20 29.10 -36.62
N SER A 137 -5.83 28.78 -35.38
CA SER A 137 -6.75 28.53 -34.26
C SER A 137 -6.59 29.61 -33.19
N ASN A 138 -7.27 30.74 -33.38
CA ASN A 138 -7.07 31.95 -32.57
C ASN A 138 -7.81 31.94 -31.22
N ASN A 139 -7.32 32.70 -30.25
CA ASN A 139 -7.99 32.96 -28.95
C ASN A 139 -8.27 31.71 -28.09
N ASN A 140 -7.45 30.67 -28.18
CA ASN A 140 -7.54 29.50 -27.30
C ASN A 140 -6.81 29.75 -25.97
N HIS A 141 -7.27 29.11 -24.88
CA HIS A 141 -6.72 29.29 -23.53
C HIS A 141 -6.17 27.96 -22.99
N TYR A 142 -4.92 27.97 -22.53
CA TYR A 142 -4.23 26.78 -22.02
C TYR A 142 -3.88 26.95 -20.55
N THR A 143 -4.24 26.01 -19.69
CA THR A 143 -3.99 26.14 -18.25
C THR A 143 -3.55 24.84 -17.61
N SER A 144 -2.40 24.88 -16.91
CA SER A 144 -1.92 23.74 -16.12
C SER A 144 -1.76 22.43 -16.91
N ASN A 145 -1.47 22.50 -18.22
CA ASN A 145 -1.19 21.30 -19.00
C ASN A 145 0.28 20.89 -18.84
N VAL A 146 0.53 19.59 -18.89
CA VAL A 146 1.87 19.01 -18.92
C VAL A 146 2.11 18.47 -20.33
N MET A 147 3.12 18.99 -21.00
CA MET A 147 3.48 18.62 -22.38
C MET A 147 4.97 18.32 -22.39
N CYS A 148 5.34 17.08 -22.11
CA CYS A 148 6.73 16.67 -21.88
C CYS A 148 7.10 15.43 -22.68
N ALA A 149 8.41 15.28 -22.94
CA ALA A 149 8.95 14.13 -23.66
C ALA A 149 8.30 13.90 -25.04
N ASN A 150 7.86 14.96 -25.73
CA ASN A 150 7.43 14.87 -27.12
C ASN A 150 8.65 15.03 -28.04
N LEU A 151 8.73 14.22 -29.10
CA LEU A 151 9.97 14.01 -29.87
C LEU A 151 10.52 15.30 -30.50
N PHE A 152 9.67 16.09 -31.17
CA PHE A 152 10.11 17.29 -31.88
C PHE A 152 9.70 18.60 -31.21
N SER A 153 8.48 18.67 -30.68
CA SER A 153 7.98 19.88 -30.04
C SER A 153 6.89 19.52 -29.06
N ASP A 154 6.94 20.12 -27.88
CA ASP A 154 5.89 20.00 -26.87
C ASP A 154 4.69 20.85 -27.23
N ILE A 155 4.94 22.07 -27.73
CA ILE A 155 3.87 22.94 -28.24
C ILE A 155 4.35 23.79 -29.42
N TRP A 156 3.57 23.80 -30.50
CA TRP A 156 3.84 24.58 -31.70
C TRP A 156 2.64 25.41 -32.14
N VAL A 157 2.86 26.72 -32.28
CA VAL A 157 1.86 27.68 -32.75
C VAL A 157 2.14 28.12 -34.18
N GLY A 158 1.30 27.65 -35.11
CA GLY A 158 1.30 28.02 -36.52
C GLY A 158 0.16 28.98 -36.88
N ASN A 159 0.50 30.19 -37.37
CA ASN A 159 -0.45 31.20 -37.87
C ASN A 159 -1.65 31.48 -36.95
N SER A 160 -1.48 31.36 -35.63
CA SER A 160 -2.52 31.55 -34.63
C SER A 160 -2.16 32.71 -33.69
N ASN A 161 -3.16 33.52 -33.32
CA ASN A 161 -3.00 34.75 -32.53
C ASN A 161 -3.81 34.66 -31.23
N ASN A 162 -3.39 35.43 -30.22
CA ASN A 162 -4.02 35.52 -28.89
C ASN A 162 -4.23 34.16 -28.20
N CYS A 163 -3.39 33.18 -28.50
CA CYS A 163 -3.35 31.92 -27.76
C CYS A 163 -2.51 32.17 -26.52
N VAL A 164 -3.14 32.12 -25.34
CA VAL A 164 -2.49 32.45 -24.07
C VAL A 164 -2.47 31.23 -23.17
N GLY A 165 -1.34 31.01 -22.52
CA GLY A 165 -1.19 30.02 -21.47
C GLY A 165 -1.17 30.63 -20.06
N THR A 166 -1.46 29.82 -19.05
CA THR A 166 -0.97 30.00 -17.66
C THR A 166 -0.55 28.67 -17.04
N ASN A 167 0.56 28.64 -16.29
CA ASN A 167 1.02 27.49 -15.48
C ASN A 167 1.26 26.19 -16.29
N ASN A 168 1.63 26.28 -17.57
CA ASN A 168 1.88 25.09 -18.38
C ASN A 168 3.32 24.59 -18.20
N THR A 169 3.50 23.28 -18.28
CA THR A 169 4.82 22.61 -18.21
C THR A 169 5.21 22.15 -19.60
N CYS A 170 6.33 22.62 -20.14
CA CYS A 170 6.92 22.12 -21.37
C CYS A 170 8.42 22.43 -21.46
N TYR A 171 9.13 21.85 -22.43
CA TYR A 171 10.52 22.18 -22.70
C TYR A 171 10.71 22.78 -24.10
N ASN A 172 10.18 22.17 -25.15
CA ASN A 172 10.33 22.61 -26.54
C ASN A 172 9.08 23.32 -27.06
N ALA A 173 8.98 24.62 -26.78
CA ALA A 173 7.91 25.47 -27.29
C ALA A 173 8.34 26.32 -28.49
N TYR A 174 7.49 26.43 -29.51
CA TYR A 174 7.71 27.27 -30.68
C TYR A 174 6.57 28.27 -30.88
N ASN A 175 6.92 29.57 -30.95
CA ASN A 175 5.98 30.69 -31.06
C ASN A 175 4.90 30.71 -29.97
N TRP A 176 5.24 30.23 -28.77
CA TRP A 176 4.35 30.12 -27.62
C TRP A 176 4.60 31.25 -26.60
N ASN A 177 3.56 31.65 -25.87
CA ASN A 177 3.65 32.63 -24.78
C ASN A 177 2.74 32.24 -23.62
N ASP A 178 3.34 31.73 -22.56
CA ASP A 178 2.67 31.39 -21.30
C ASP A 178 2.66 32.63 -20.40
N LYS A 179 1.70 33.54 -20.68
CA LYS A 179 1.45 34.85 -20.06
C LYS A 179 2.53 35.32 -19.07
N GLY A 180 3.62 35.88 -19.61
CA GLY A 180 4.70 36.50 -18.81
C GLY A 180 6.06 35.82 -18.98
N ALA A 181 6.09 34.61 -19.53
CA ALA A 181 7.31 33.93 -20.00
C ALA A 181 7.31 33.84 -21.53
N THR A 182 8.48 33.99 -22.16
CA THR A 182 8.67 33.77 -23.62
C THR A 182 8.66 32.27 -24.02
N ASP A 183 8.28 31.40 -23.09
CA ASP A 183 8.23 29.93 -23.17
C ASP A 183 7.20 29.42 -22.13
N CYS A 184 7.18 28.13 -21.80
CA CYS A 184 6.35 27.59 -20.70
C CYS A 184 6.73 28.11 -19.31
N THR A 185 5.75 28.18 -18.41
CA THR A 185 5.93 28.61 -17.01
C THR A 185 6.80 27.62 -16.23
N TYR A 186 6.63 26.33 -16.48
CA TYR A 186 7.38 25.25 -15.83
C TYR A 186 8.14 24.44 -16.88
N LEU A 187 9.33 23.98 -16.52
CA LEU A 187 10.16 23.14 -17.39
C LEU A 187 9.85 21.66 -17.15
N CYS A 188 9.78 20.89 -18.24
CA CYS A 188 9.85 19.44 -18.14
C CYS A 188 11.18 19.01 -17.53
N CYS A 189 11.16 17.92 -16.79
CA CYS A 189 12.39 17.23 -16.46
C CYS A 189 12.89 16.46 -17.70
N LEU A 190 14.21 16.34 -17.84
CA LEU A 190 14.87 15.60 -18.91
C LEU A 190 15.74 14.48 -18.32
N ASN A 191 15.83 13.35 -19.01
CA ASN A 191 16.82 12.33 -18.67
C ASN A 191 18.17 12.71 -19.30
N PRO A 192 19.29 12.56 -18.58
CA PRO A 192 20.61 12.82 -19.14
C PRO A 192 20.93 11.77 -20.23
N TYR A 193 21.65 12.19 -21.26
CA TYR A 193 22.14 11.34 -22.34
C TYR A 193 23.50 11.89 -22.83
N ASP A 194 24.27 11.06 -23.53
CA ASP A 194 25.61 11.45 -23.99
C ASP A 194 25.56 12.60 -25.02
N ASN A 195 26.46 13.58 -24.88
CA ASN A 195 26.49 14.82 -25.65
C ASN A 195 25.23 15.72 -25.48
N MET A 196 24.63 15.76 -24.29
CA MET A 196 23.47 16.61 -24.00
C MET A 196 23.87 18.09 -23.95
N VAL A 197 23.55 18.84 -25.01
CA VAL A 197 23.89 20.27 -25.12
C VAL A 197 22.80 21.17 -24.53
N LEU A 198 23.13 21.91 -23.48
CA LEU A 198 22.22 22.85 -22.81
C LEU A 198 22.31 24.26 -23.40
N THR A 199 21.16 24.79 -23.83
CA THR A 199 21.03 26.13 -24.44
C THR A 199 19.97 27.02 -23.77
N LYS A 200 19.37 26.54 -22.68
CA LYS A 200 18.36 27.20 -21.85
C LYS A 200 18.30 26.51 -20.48
N ASP A 201 17.56 27.10 -19.55
CA ASP A 201 17.30 26.49 -18.25
C ASP A 201 16.79 25.06 -18.43
N THR A 202 17.35 24.14 -17.65
CA THR A 202 17.12 22.71 -17.79
C THR A 202 16.96 22.10 -16.41
N LYS A 203 15.98 21.20 -16.29
CA LYS A 203 15.75 20.41 -15.09
C LYS A 203 15.93 18.93 -15.46
N LEU A 204 16.66 18.15 -14.67
CA LEU A 204 16.73 16.70 -14.87
C LEU A 204 15.62 15.97 -14.12
N CYS A 205 15.26 14.78 -14.59
CA CYS A 205 14.32 13.90 -13.91
C CYS A 205 14.99 13.22 -12.71
N LYS A 206 14.25 13.08 -11.61
CA LYS A 206 14.70 12.30 -10.45
C LYS A 206 14.90 10.84 -10.85
N GLY A 207 15.90 10.20 -10.25
CA GLY A 207 16.24 8.81 -10.51
C GLY A 207 17.73 8.65 -10.76
N THR A 208 18.13 7.42 -11.10
CA THR A 208 19.51 7.07 -11.41
C THR A 208 19.65 6.80 -12.91
N SER A 209 20.66 7.38 -13.54
CA SER A 209 20.97 7.19 -14.96
C SER A 209 22.42 6.74 -15.09
N TYR A 210 22.62 5.60 -15.76
CA TYR A 210 23.94 5.06 -16.08
C TYR A 210 24.29 5.49 -17.50
N VAL A 211 25.13 6.52 -17.63
CA VAL A 211 25.46 7.11 -18.94
C VAL A 211 26.93 7.45 -19.03
N ASN A 212 27.62 6.82 -19.97
CA ASN A 212 29.05 7.05 -20.18
C ASN A 212 29.25 8.23 -21.13
N ASP A 213 30.29 9.04 -20.88
CA ASP A 213 30.79 10.02 -21.84
C ASP A 213 31.73 9.29 -22.81
N THR A 214 31.27 9.04 -24.04
CA THR A 214 32.00 8.21 -24.99
C THR A 214 33.09 8.95 -25.76
N ASN A 215 33.08 10.29 -25.73
CA ASN A 215 33.95 11.13 -26.55
C ASN A 215 34.85 12.07 -25.74
N ASP A 216 34.73 12.07 -24.41
CA ASP A 216 35.50 12.92 -23.48
C ASP A 216 35.29 14.43 -23.75
N ASP A 217 34.11 14.78 -24.27
CA ASP A 217 33.69 16.18 -24.50
C ASP A 217 32.62 16.65 -23.51
N GLY A 218 32.25 15.79 -22.56
CA GLY A 218 31.28 16.03 -21.51
C GLY A 218 29.93 15.40 -21.83
N LEU A 219 29.41 14.62 -20.89
CA LEU A 219 28.06 14.07 -20.95
C LEU A 219 27.01 15.20 -21.08
N ILE A 220 27.03 16.16 -20.14
CA ILE A 220 26.19 17.35 -20.18
C ILE A 220 27.05 18.58 -20.50
N ILE A 221 26.82 19.17 -21.67
CA ILE A 221 27.62 20.28 -22.22
C ILE A 221 26.84 21.58 -22.08
N ILE A 222 27.35 22.49 -21.26
CA ILE A 222 26.80 23.86 -21.15
C ILE A 222 27.27 24.68 -22.36
N ASN A 223 26.32 25.19 -23.14
CA ASN A 223 26.62 25.94 -24.37
C ASN A 223 25.99 27.35 -24.39
N LYS A 224 25.60 27.89 -23.22
CA LYS A 224 25.05 29.24 -23.11
C LYS A 224 25.19 29.81 -21.70
N SER A 225 25.46 31.11 -21.62
CA SER A 225 25.44 31.89 -20.37
C SER A 225 24.03 32.22 -19.86
N ASN A 226 23.92 32.52 -18.57
CA ASN A 226 22.66 32.88 -17.88
C ASN A 226 21.62 31.75 -17.94
N ILE A 227 22.04 30.53 -17.60
CA ILE A 227 21.14 29.38 -17.52
C ILE A 227 21.32 28.63 -16.20
N VAL A 228 20.27 27.89 -15.82
CA VAL A 228 20.26 27.00 -14.65
C VAL A 228 20.16 25.56 -15.10
N LEU A 229 21.08 24.71 -14.65
CA LEU A 229 20.95 23.26 -14.62
C LEU A 229 20.56 22.84 -13.21
N ASP A 230 19.32 22.39 -13.05
CA ASP A 230 18.82 21.79 -11.81
C ASP A 230 18.69 20.28 -12.01
N CYS A 231 19.66 19.50 -11.53
CA CYS A 231 19.58 18.06 -11.64
C CYS A 231 18.47 17.45 -10.77
N ASN A 232 17.81 18.24 -9.89
CA ASN A 232 16.65 17.81 -9.13
C ASN A 232 16.91 16.54 -8.30
N ASN A 233 18.14 16.36 -7.80
CA ASN A 233 18.68 15.18 -7.13
C ASN A 233 18.77 13.92 -8.01
N ALA A 234 18.90 14.07 -9.33
CA ALA A 234 19.23 12.97 -10.23
C ALA A 234 20.64 12.44 -9.95
N SER A 235 20.79 11.12 -9.97
CA SER A 235 22.07 10.43 -9.87
C SER A 235 22.56 10.07 -11.27
N ILE A 236 23.73 10.55 -11.65
CA ILE A 236 24.35 10.37 -12.95
C ILE A 236 25.63 9.57 -12.71
N ILE A 237 25.68 8.35 -13.24
CA ILE A 237 26.74 7.38 -12.97
C ILE A 237 27.44 7.02 -14.29
N GLY A 238 28.75 7.21 -14.34
CA GLY A 238 29.60 6.88 -15.50
C GLY A 238 30.40 5.58 -15.31
N ASN A 239 31.45 5.41 -16.12
CA ASN A 239 32.36 4.25 -16.14
C ASN A 239 33.84 4.62 -15.90
N ARG A 240 34.08 5.67 -15.12
CA ARG A 240 35.37 6.31 -14.81
C ARG A 240 36.09 6.95 -16.01
N ASN A 241 35.37 7.23 -17.09
CA ASN A 241 35.88 7.98 -18.23
C ASN A 241 35.05 9.24 -18.48
N GLY A 242 35.68 10.27 -19.04
CA GLY A 242 35.03 11.50 -19.46
C GLY A 242 34.56 12.39 -18.31
N LYS A 243 33.70 13.36 -18.64
CA LYS A 243 33.25 14.41 -17.73
C LYS A 243 31.73 14.40 -17.59
N ALA A 244 31.18 14.43 -16.38
CA ALA A 244 29.73 14.38 -16.23
C ALA A 244 29.06 15.71 -16.63
N ILE A 245 29.57 16.83 -16.13
CA ILE A 245 29.08 18.17 -16.48
C ILE A 245 30.25 19.04 -16.91
N TYR A 246 30.15 19.62 -18.11
CA TYR A 246 31.20 20.41 -18.72
C TYR A 246 30.72 21.80 -19.10
N ASN A 247 31.35 22.84 -18.55
CA ASN A 247 31.13 24.24 -18.92
C ASN A 247 32.45 24.89 -19.34
N ASN A 248 32.59 25.27 -20.61
CA ASN A 248 33.77 25.96 -21.11
C ASN A 248 33.41 27.31 -21.73
N GLY A 249 33.71 28.39 -21.01
CA GLY A 249 33.57 29.77 -21.50
C GLY A 249 32.20 30.42 -21.32
N PHE A 250 31.27 29.81 -20.57
CA PHE A 250 29.95 30.40 -20.32
C PHE A 250 29.79 30.91 -18.89
N ASP A 251 29.52 32.22 -18.79
CA ASP A 251 29.31 32.95 -17.54
C ASP A 251 27.88 32.82 -16.98
N ASN A 252 27.71 33.12 -15.69
CA ASN A 252 26.40 33.17 -15.01
C ASN A 252 25.61 31.85 -15.11
N VAL A 253 26.28 30.70 -15.04
CA VAL A 253 25.65 29.37 -15.05
C VAL A 253 25.47 28.90 -13.61
N THR A 254 24.27 28.39 -13.29
CA THR A 254 24.02 27.72 -12.00
C THR A 254 23.91 26.21 -12.22
N ILE A 255 24.71 25.41 -11.53
CA ILE A 255 24.64 23.94 -11.51
C ILE A 255 24.26 23.51 -10.10
N LYS A 256 23.14 22.82 -9.93
CA LYS A 256 22.66 22.46 -8.60
C LYS A 256 21.96 21.12 -8.50
N ASN A 257 21.98 20.57 -7.29
CA ASN A 257 21.24 19.36 -6.91
C ASN A 257 21.63 18.13 -7.75
N CYS A 258 22.88 18.03 -8.21
CA CYS A 258 23.37 16.92 -9.04
C CYS A 258 24.10 15.89 -8.18
N ASN A 259 23.74 14.61 -8.29
CA ASN A 259 24.52 13.51 -7.71
C ASN A 259 25.32 12.84 -8.85
N ILE A 260 26.65 12.84 -8.76
CA ILE A 260 27.55 12.46 -9.85
C ILE A 260 28.59 11.48 -9.34
N SER A 261 28.73 10.34 -10.01
CA SER A 261 29.77 9.37 -9.67
C SER A 261 30.38 8.65 -10.86
N SER A 262 31.59 8.13 -10.67
CA SER A 262 32.31 7.33 -11.66
C SER A 262 32.57 8.04 -12.99
N TYR A 263 33.06 9.28 -12.97
CA TYR A 263 33.64 9.98 -14.13
C TYR A 263 35.11 10.31 -13.88
N ASP A 264 35.89 10.62 -14.92
CA ASP A 264 37.26 11.16 -14.71
C ASP A 264 37.18 12.55 -14.04
N VAL A 265 36.19 13.36 -14.43
CA VAL A 265 35.82 14.59 -13.70
C VAL A 265 34.32 14.67 -13.50
N GLY A 266 33.88 14.87 -12.24
CA GLY A 266 32.46 15.03 -11.93
C GLY A 266 31.88 16.31 -12.56
N ILE A 267 32.39 17.48 -12.16
CA ILE A 267 32.00 18.78 -12.73
C ILE A 267 33.27 19.53 -13.15
N GLU A 268 33.39 19.86 -14.44
CA GLU A 268 34.48 20.67 -14.96
C GLU A 268 33.98 22.02 -15.49
N VAL A 269 34.54 23.10 -14.96
CA VAL A 269 34.23 24.49 -15.34
C VAL A 269 35.52 25.19 -15.75
N LEU A 270 35.54 25.73 -16.97
CA LEU A 270 36.72 26.28 -17.63
C LEU A 270 36.48 27.70 -18.16
N ASN A 271 37.48 28.57 -18.06
CA ASN A 271 37.59 29.84 -18.80
C ASN A 271 36.38 30.81 -18.68
N CYS A 272 35.71 30.87 -17.53
CA CYS A 272 34.49 31.65 -17.36
C CYS A 272 34.40 32.30 -15.98
N LYS A 273 33.30 33.00 -15.69
CA LYS A 273 33.10 33.70 -14.41
C LYS A 273 31.65 33.74 -13.92
N ASN A 274 31.49 34.12 -12.66
CA ASN A 274 30.18 34.31 -12.00
C ASN A 274 29.29 33.05 -12.03
N ASN A 275 29.88 31.86 -12.00
CA ASN A 275 29.13 30.62 -11.95
C ASN A 275 28.78 30.26 -10.51
N ASN A 276 27.72 29.48 -10.33
CA ASN A 276 27.22 29.08 -9.03
C ASN A 276 27.01 27.56 -8.98
N LEU A 277 27.77 26.86 -8.15
CA LEU A 277 27.67 25.42 -7.96
C LEU A 277 27.16 25.16 -6.54
N THR A 278 26.00 24.52 -6.40
CA THR A 278 25.37 24.34 -5.08
C THR A 278 24.62 23.04 -4.88
N ASN A 279 24.72 22.47 -3.67
CA ASN A 279 24.06 21.21 -3.33
C ASN A 279 24.39 20.08 -4.32
N ASN A 280 25.59 20.07 -4.88
CA ASN A 280 26.02 18.97 -5.74
C ASN A 280 26.78 17.95 -4.89
N TYR A 281 26.52 16.67 -5.17
CA TYR A 281 27.19 15.53 -4.58
C TYR A 281 28.06 14.89 -5.66
N ALA A 282 29.39 14.86 -5.47
CA ALA A 282 30.33 14.28 -6.42
C ALA A 282 31.18 13.21 -5.71
N GLU A 283 30.97 11.93 -6.05
CA GLU A 283 31.58 10.81 -5.33
C GLU A 283 32.30 9.84 -6.27
N SER A 284 33.43 9.27 -5.83
CA SER A 284 34.15 8.22 -6.58
C SER A 284 34.52 8.60 -8.02
N ASN A 285 34.82 9.88 -8.25
CA ASN A 285 35.29 10.40 -9.54
C ASN A 285 36.82 10.43 -9.58
N GLY A 286 37.44 10.63 -10.75
CA GLY A 286 38.87 10.95 -10.84
C GLY A 286 39.16 12.25 -10.08
N ARG A 287 38.47 13.32 -10.43
CA ARG A 287 38.35 14.56 -9.66
C ARG A 287 36.89 14.92 -9.43
N GLY A 288 36.55 15.48 -8.27
CA GLY A 288 35.18 15.87 -7.95
C GLY A 288 34.72 17.10 -8.74
N ILE A 289 35.22 18.28 -8.37
CA ILE A 289 34.91 19.55 -9.01
C ILE A 289 36.21 20.25 -9.43
N VAL A 290 36.30 20.63 -10.71
CA VAL A 290 37.47 21.31 -11.27
C VAL A 290 37.07 22.70 -11.79
N LEU A 291 37.80 23.71 -11.33
CA LEU A 291 37.70 25.11 -11.74
C LEU A 291 39.04 25.54 -12.34
N ASP A 292 39.16 25.56 -13.67
CA ASP A 292 40.36 26.03 -14.36
C ASP A 292 40.14 27.36 -15.10
N ASN A 293 40.91 28.38 -14.70
CA ASN A 293 40.82 29.75 -15.18
C ASN A 293 39.40 30.33 -14.97
N VAL A 294 38.81 30.03 -13.82
CA VAL A 294 37.47 30.47 -13.40
C VAL A 294 37.59 31.58 -12.37
N ASN A 295 36.78 32.63 -12.49
CA ASN A 295 36.84 33.76 -11.57
C ASN A 295 35.47 34.18 -11.04
N ASP A 296 35.45 34.85 -9.89
CA ASP A 296 34.26 35.48 -9.31
C ASP A 296 33.06 34.50 -9.15
N SER A 297 33.31 33.20 -8.96
CA SER A 297 32.30 32.14 -8.89
C SER A 297 32.10 31.63 -7.47
N HIS A 298 30.93 31.05 -7.18
CA HIS A 298 30.53 30.60 -5.84
C HIS A 298 30.28 29.09 -5.81
N LEU A 299 30.87 28.42 -4.83
CA LEU A 299 30.67 27.01 -4.53
C LEU A 299 30.15 26.92 -3.09
N TRP A 300 28.95 26.39 -2.89
CA TRP A 300 28.32 26.35 -1.58
C TRP A 300 27.46 25.11 -1.36
N TYR A 301 27.63 24.45 -0.20
CA TYR A 301 26.93 23.22 0.16
C TYR A 301 27.14 22.05 -0.79
N ASN A 302 28.31 21.98 -1.46
CA ASN A 302 28.65 20.80 -2.25
C ASN A 302 29.32 19.76 -1.34
N THR A 303 29.04 18.48 -1.61
CA THR A 303 29.68 17.34 -0.94
C THR A 303 30.51 16.57 -1.98
N ILE A 304 31.80 16.43 -1.74
CA ILE A 304 32.75 15.79 -2.64
C ILE A 304 33.53 14.72 -1.86
N ARG A 305 33.41 13.45 -2.28
CA ARG A 305 34.01 12.33 -1.55
C ARG A 305 34.69 11.31 -2.46
N TYR A 306 35.69 10.62 -1.90
CA TYR A 306 36.31 9.45 -2.52
C TYR A 306 36.86 9.69 -3.93
N SER A 307 37.25 10.93 -4.25
CA SER A 307 37.85 11.20 -5.56
C SER A 307 39.26 10.59 -5.62
N HIS A 308 39.62 9.97 -6.75
CA HIS A 308 40.91 9.30 -6.93
C HIS A 308 42.11 10.28 -6.97
N TYR A 309 41.85 11.56 -7.21
CA TYR A 309 42.82 12.64 -7.14
C TYR A 309 42.31 13.74 -6.19
N ASP A 310 41.89 14.88 -6.73
CA ASP A 310 41.47 16.05 -5.97
C ASP A 310 39.95 16.08 -5.80
N GLY A 311 39.48 16.46 -4.61
CA GLY A 311 38.06 16.74 -4.36
C GLY A 311 37.63 18.00 -5.11
N ILE A 312 38.09 19.17 -4.64
CA ILE A 312 37.93 20.46 -5.32
C ILE A 312 39.30 20.95 -5.79
N HIS A 313 39.44 21.19 -7.10
CA HIS A 313 40.69 21.71 -7.68
C HIS A 313 40.46 23.07 -8.34
N LEU A 314 41.09 24.11 -7.80
CA LEU A 314 41.18 25.44 -8.39
C LEU A 314 42.53 25.62 -9.10
N PHE A 315 42.52 25.64 -10.43
CA PHE A 315 43.71 25.86 -11.25
C PHE A 315 43.67 27.23 -11.94
N ASN A 316 44.66 28.09 -11.70
CA ASN A 316 44.71 29.46 -12.25
C ASN A 316 43.43 30.30 -12.02
N SER A 317 42.65 29.96 -11.00
CA SER A 317 41.35 30.54 -10.68
C SER A 317 41.48 31.59 -9.57
N SER A 318 40.68 32.67 -9.60
CA SER A 318 40.79 33.81 -8.65
C SER A 318 39.44 34.36 -8.21
N ASN A 319 39.38 34.92 -6.99
CA ASN A 319 38.18 35.54 -6.41
C ASN A 319 36.95 34.61 -6.34
N ASN A 320 37.15 33.31 -6.29
CA ASN A 320 36.04 32.38 -6.07
C ASN A 320 35.77 32.25 -4.57
N LEU A 321 34.49 32.06 -4.21
CA LEU A 321 34.03 31.90 -2.83
C LEU A 321 33.58 30.45 -2.61
N LEU A 322 34.25 29.73 -1.71
CA LEU A 322 33.90 28.37 -1.33
C LEU A 322 33.38 28.39 0.11
N ASP A 323 32.07 28.28 0.31
CA ASP A 323 31.48 28.30 1.65
C ASP A 323 30.68 27.02 1.96
N TRP A 324 30.80 26.46 3.16
CA TRP A 324 30.00 25.30 3.59
C TRP A 324 30.11 24.07 2.66
N ASN A 325 31.27 23.85 2.04
CA ASN A 325 31.48 22.64 1.24
C ASN A 325 32.12 21.55 2.11
N GLU A 326 31.74 20.31 1.84
CA GLU A 326 32.36 19.13 2.43
C GLU A 326 33.22 18.45 1.36
N ALA A 327 34.54 18.45 1.54
CA ALA A 327 35.47 17.74 0.68
C ALA A 327 36.29 16.80 1.55
N CYS A 328 35.93 15.51 1.55
CA CYS A 328 36.50 14.53 2.47
C CYS A 328 36.87 13.23 1.77
N ALA A 329 37.86 12.52 2.32
CA ALA A 329 38.32 11.22 1.81
C ALA A 329 38.77 11.23 0.33
N ASN A 330 39.30 12.36 -0.19
CA ASN A 330 39.83 12.44 -1.57
C ASN A 330 41.35 12.17 -1.57
N VAL A 331 41.82 11.29 -2.46
CA VAL A 331 43.15 10.64 -2.36
C VAL A 331 44.34 11.60 -2.36
N GLU A 332 44.38 12.61 -3.22
CA GLU A 332 45.52 13.54 -3.29
C GLU A 332 45.33 14.79 -2.43
N ALA A 333 44.21 15.49 -2.62
CA ALA A 333 43.85 16.68 -1.86
C ALA A 333 42.34 16.81 -1.81
N ASP A 334 41.81 17.19 -0.66
CA ASP A 334 40.41 17.55 -0.52
C ASP A 334 40.12 18.89 -1.21
N ILE A 335 40.99 19.89 -0.98
CA ILE A 335 40.96 21.17 -1.68
C ILE A 335 42.37 21.54 -2.14
N ARG A 336 42.54 21.70 -3.46
CA ARG A 336 43.80 22.11 -4.08
C ARG A 336 43.66 23.46 -4.77
N MET A 337 44.53 24.39 -4.42
CA MET A 337 44.78 25.62 -5.16
C MET A 337 46.14 25.57 -5.85
N GLN A 338 46.14 25.77 -7.16
CA GLN A 338 47.35 25.79 -7.97
C GLN A 338 47.33 26.92 -9.01
N GLY A 339 48.16 27.94 -8.77
CA GLY A 339 48.17 29.14 -9.61
C GLY A 339 46.93 30.03 -9.37
N GLY A 340 46.91 31.23 -9.99
CA GLY A 340 45.81 32.20 -9.83
C GLY A 340 46.01 33.21 -8.69
N GLY A 341 44.94 33.96 -8.40
CA GLY A 341 44.84 34.98 -7.36
C GLY A 341 44.22 34.45 -6.06
N ALA A 342 43.85 35.36 -5.15
CA ALA A 342 43.22 34.98 -3.87
C ALA A 342 41.81 34.42 -4.12
N ASN A 343 41.57 33.17 -3.74
CA ASN A 343 40.24 32.62 -3.53
C ASN A 343 39.96 32.67 -2.02
N ASP A 344 38.69 32.74 -1.63
CA ASP A 344 38.28 32.90 -0.23
C ASP A 344 37.19 31.87 0.07
N GLY A 345 36.94 31.62 1.36
CA GLY A 345 35.96 30.63 1.78
C GLY A 345 35.84 30.51 3.28
N ALA A 346 34.74 29.92 3.74
CA ALA A 346 34.43 29.74 5.15
C ALA A 346 33.63 28.46 5.40
N GLU A 347 33.78 27.90 6.61
CA GLU A 347 32.96 26.78 7.07
C GLU A 347 33.07 25.54 6.17
N ASN A 348 34.19 25.37 5.45
CA ASN A 348 34.42 24.15 4.69
C ASN A 348 34.91 23.03 5.62
N GLU A 349 34.58 21.79 5.28
CA GLU A 349 35.02 20.58 5.97
C GLU A 349 36.03 19.84 5.08
N CYS A 350 37.31 19.76 5.50
CA CYS A 350 38.37 19.06 4.77
C CYS A 350 39.62 18.79 5.63
N ASN A 351 40.44 17.80 5.27
CA ASN A 351 41.66 17.45 6.02
C ASN A 351 42.95 17.70 5.23
N ARG A 352 42.94 17.47 3.92
CA ARG A 352 44.13 17.60 3.05
C ARG A 352 44.00 18.78 2.10
N THR A 353 44.63 19.90 2.45
CA THR A 353 44.66 21.06 1.56
C THR A 353 46.03 21.32 0.95
N PHE A 354 46.03 21.90 -0.26
CA PHE A 354 47.23 22.40 -0.89
C PHE A 354 47.03 23.85 -1.33
N GLY A 355 47.69 24.78 -0.64
CA GLY A 355 47.62 26.22 -0.97
C GLY A 355 46.27 26.88 -0.68
N TRP A 356 45.41 26.25 0.13
CA TRP A 356 44.09 26.74 0.55
C TRP A 356 44.11 27.22 2.01
N ASP A 357 43.39 28.31 2.27
CA ASP A 357 43.08 28.80 3.62
C ASP A 357 41.60 29.22 3.72
N ASP A 358 40.94 28.84 4.82
CA ASP A 358 39.58 29.24 5.17
C ASP A 358 39.62 30.49 6.06
N GLN A 359 39.24 31.65 5.53
CA GLN A 359 39.27 32.94 6.23
C GLN A 359 40.59 33.24 6.98
N GLY A 360 41.74 32.86 6.39
CA GLY A 360 43.05 33.05 7.00
C GLY A 360 43.44 32.01 8.05
N MET A 361 42.67 30.93 8.19
CA MET A 361 43.11 29.68 8.82
C MET A 361 43.70 28.76 7.75
N VAL A 362 44.97 28.38 7.88
CA VAL A 362 45.59 27.40 6.95
C VAL A 362 44.83 26.09 7.05
N GLY A 363 44.28 25.60 5.93
CA GLY A 363 43.37 24.44 5.95
C GLY A 363 41.89 24.83 5.87
N CYS A 364 41.01 23.91 6.27
CA CYS A 364 39.57 24.14 6.35
C CYS A 364 39.14 24.56 7.77
N THR A 365 37.95 25.15 7.87
CA THR A 365 37.35 25.59 9.13
C THR A 365 36.95 24.39 10.00
N HIS A 366 36.47 23.32 9.36
CA HIS A 366 36.12 22.05 9.99
C HIS A 366 37.02 20.95 9.45
N GLU A 367 37.42 20.04 10.32
CA GLU A 367 38.05 18.80 9.88
C GLU A 367 36.97 17.79 9.53
N CYS A 368 37.25 16.97 8.52
CA CYS A 368 36.41 15.84 8.17
C CYS A 368 36.18 14.98 9.40
N THR A 369 34.94 14.92 9.83
CA THR A 369 34.44 13.97 10.83
C THR A 369 34.53 12.52 10.34
N LEU A 370 34.80 12.35 9.04
CA LEU A 370 35.11 11.13 8.33
C LEU A 370 36.55 11.21 7.78
N CYS A 371 37.58 11.14 8.63
CA CYS A 371 38.78 10.43 8.16
C CYS A 371 38.44 8.94 8.23
N ASP A 372 38.79 8.17 7.19
CA ASP A 372 38.85 6.71 7.29
C ASP A 372 40.01 6.39 8.22
N ASP A 373 39.77 6.66 9.50
CA ASP A 373 40.51 6.24 10.67
C ASP A 373 40.43 4.71 10.65
N PHE A 374 41.31 4.09 9.86
CA PHE A 374 41.23 2.67 9.51
C PHE A 374 41.50 1.81 10.74
N ASP A 375 42.33 2.31 11.66
CA ASP A 375 42.64 1.69 12.96
C ASP A 375 41.80 2.23 14.13
N LYS A 376 41.10 3.36 13.95
CA LYS A 376 40.04 3.88 14.83
C LYS A 376 40.56 4.53 16.12
N ASP A 377 41.72 5.17 16.07
CA ASP A 377 42.38 5.79 17.22
C ASP A 377 42.00 7.28 17.45
N GLY A 378 41.32 7.90 16.48
CA GLY A 378 40.84 9.28 16.54
C GLY A 378 41.91 10.36 16.31
N VAL A 379 43.08 10.00 15.77
CA VAL A 379 44.14 10.93 15.36
C VAL A 379 44.64 10.56 13.96
N CYS A 380 44.24 11.31 12.93
CA CYS A 380 44.67 11.00 11.57
C CYS A 380 46.18 11.33 11.40
N ASP A 381 47.06 10.31 11.31
CA ASP A 381 48.52 10.47 11.26
C ASP A 381 49.22 9.67 10.12
N SER A 382 50.55 9.53 10.19
CA SER A 382 51.35 8.93 9.12
C SER A 382 51.13 7.43 8.92
N ASP A 383 50.45 6.76 9.84
CA ASP A 383 50.22 5.32 9.80
C ASP A 383 48.99 4.95 8.93
N ASP A 384 48.17 5.93 8.55
CA ASP A 384 46.96 5.79 7.69
C ASP A 384 47.24 5.75 6.17
N ASN A 385 48.51 5.76 5.74
CA ASN A 385 48.92 5.62 4.34
C ASN A 385 50.01 4.53 4.22
N CYS A 386 49.58 3.27 4.17
CA CYS A 386 50.40 2.05 4.17
C CYS A 386 51.81 2.16 3.53
N LYS A 387 52.85 2.07 4.37
CA LYS A 387 54.05 1.22 4.20
C LYS A 387 55.03 1.41 5.38
N VAL A 388 55.19 0.38 6.22
CA VAL A 388 56.50 0.13 6.86
C VAL A 388 56.91 -1.34 6.78
N ILE A 389 58.07 -1.48 6.16
CA ILE A 389 58.86 -2.68 5.95
C ILE A 389 59.53 -3.03 7.30
N SER A 390 59.28 -4.23 7.81
CA SER A 390 59.99 -4.90 8.92
C SER A 390 60.16 -4.14 10.25
N ASN A 391 59.41 -4.52 11.29
CA ASN A 391 59.93 -4.55 12.66
C ASN A 391 59.22 -5.59 13.54
N PRO A 392 59.95 -6.43 14.31
CA PRO A 392 59.40 -7.45 15.18
C PRO A 392 59.28 -6.91 16.61
N ASP A 393 58.07 -6.60 17.06
CA ASP A 393 57.71 -6.73 18.47
C ASP A 393 56.18 -6.72 18.55
N GLN A 394 55.60 -7.92 18.70
CA GLN A 394 54.25 -8.08 19.21
C GLN A 394 54.22 -7.56 20.64
N ASN A 395 53.47 -6.48 20.91
CA ASN A 395 52.75 -6.25 22.17
C ASN A 395 51.95 -4.94 22.12
N ASP A 396 50.83 -4.97 21.41
CA ASP A 396 49.61 -4.28 21.83
C ASP A 396 48.39 -5.10 21.40
N SER A 397 47.70 -5.56 22.42
CA SER A 397 46.34 -6.05 22.41
C SER A 397 45.36 -4.93 22.03
N ASP A 398 44.69 -5.13 20.90
CA ASP A 398 43.31 -4.71 20.57
C ASP A 398 42.61 -3.62 21.41
N GLY A 399 42.26 -2.51 20.74
CA GLY A 399 41.23 -1.54 21.15
C GLY A 399 41.39 -0.23 20.36
N ILE A 400 40.38 0.35 19.67
CA ILE A 400 38.99 0.55 20.10
C ILE A 400 38.06 0.81 18.88
N ARG A 401 37.22 -0.17 18.49
CA ARG A 401 35.77 0.03 18.19
C ARG A 401 34.91 -1.14 18.68
N GLN A 402 35.38 -1.81 19.73
CA GLN A 402 34.70 -2.85 20.50
C GLN A 402 34.48 -2.44 21.96
N SER A 403 34.60 -1.15 22.30
CA SER A 403 34.62 -0.72 23.72
C SER A 403 33.27 -0.74 24.43
N TYR A 404 32.16 -0.97 23.72
CA TYR A 404 30.82 -0.94 24.33
C TYR A 404 29.89 -2.12 23.98
N MET A 405 30.20 -2.93 22.96
CA MET A 405 29.51 -4.21 22.77
C MET A 405 30.15 -5.22 23.73
N ILE A 406 29.35 -5.86 24.57
CA ILE A 406 29.88 -6.73 25.64
C ILE A 406 29.65 -8.21 25.36
N SER A 407 28.74 -8.55 24.45
CA SER A 407 28.61 -9.91 23.91
C SER A 407 27.83 -9.92 22.60
N TYR A 408 28.14 -10.88 21.74
CA TYR A 408 27.51 -11.08 20.44
C TYR A 408 27.48 -12.56 20.08
N TRP A 409 26.28 -13.12 19.96
CA TRP A 409 26.05 -14.49 19.53
C TRP A 409 25.45 -14.48 18.12
N GLU A 410 26.29 -14.80 17.14
CA GLU A 410 25.92 -14.88 15.73
C GLU A 410 25.10 -16.14 15.39
N PHE A 411 25.21 -17.20 16.19
CA PHE A 411 24.60 -18.51 15.90
C PHE A 411 24.98 -19.11 14.53
N ASN A 412 26.22 -18.84 14.08
CA ASN A 412 26.77 -19.32 12.81
C ASN A 412 27.49 -20.68 12.89
N GLU A 413 27.50 -21.34 14.05
CA GLU A 413 28.22 -22.61 14.24
C GLU A 413 27.56 -23.79 13.49
N GLY A 414 26.24 -23.72 13.28
CA GLY A 414 25.45 -24.68 12.50
C GLY A 414 25.38 -26.10 13.07
N SER A 415 26.08 -26.40 14.17
CA SER A 415 26.06 -27.69 14.86
C SER A 415 26.66 -27.61 16.27
N GLY A 416 26.40 -28.62 17.10
CA GLY A 416 26.94 -28.71 18.46
C GLY A 416 26.01 -28.12 19.53
N THR A 417 26.55 -27.89 20.73
CA THR A 417 25.78 -27.46 21.92
C THR A 417 26.29 -26.15 22.51
N ILE A 418 27.16 -25.44 21.79
CA ILE A 418 27.77 -24.18 22.23
C ILE A 418 27.44 -23.12 21.18
N ALA A 419 26.94 -21.97 21.63
CA ALA A 419 26.87 -20.74 20.86
C ALA A 419 28.06 -19.85 21.27
N ALA A 420 28.99 -19.59 20.37
CA ALA A 420 30.17 -18.79 20.66
C ALA A 420 29.80 -17.31 20.80
N ASP A 421 30.42 -16.65 21.76
CA ASP A 421 30.41 -15.19 21.87
C ASP A 421 31.54 -14.65 20.98
N SER A 422 31.20 -14.12 19.81
CA SER A 422 32.16 -13.72 18.76
C SER A 422 33.11 -12.60 19.19
N ILE A 423 32.80 -11.88 20.27
CA ILE A 423 33.58 -10.72 20.74
C ILE A 423 34.08 -10.87 22.18
N GLY A 424 33.78 -11.97 22.85
CA GLY A 424 34.01 -12.10 24.28
C GLY A 424 34.26 -13.53 24.72
N THR A 425 34.02 -13.78 26.01
CA THR A 425 34.18 -15.11 26.61
C THR A 425 32.85 -15.68 27.10
N SER A 426 31.74 -15.00 26.81
CA SER A 426 30.42 -15.32 27.32
C SER A 426 29.70 -16.38 26.48
N ASN A 427 30.39 -17.44 26.08
CA ASN A 427 29.83 -18.50 25.24
C ASN A 427 28.55 -19.09 25.88
N GLY A 428 27.49 -19.15 25.09
CA GLY A 428 26.22 -19.76 25.47
C GLY A 428 26.26 -21.29 25.37
N THR A 429 25.53 -21.97 26.25
CA THR A 429 25.28 -23.41 26.17
C THR A 429 23.82 -23.65 25.79
N LEU A 430 23.59 -24.43 24.73
CA LEU A 430 22.25 -24.84 24.31
C LEU A 430 21.71 -25.87 25.31
N MET A 431 20.53 -25.60 25.88
CA MET A 431 19.91 -26.39 26.92
C MET A 431 18.59 -26.98 26.42
N ASN A 432 18.39 -28.28 26.68
CA ASN A 432 17.21 -29.08 26.32
C ASN A 432 16.94 -29.33 24.83
N GLY A 433 17.63 -28.64 23.92
CA GLY A 433 17.69 -29.03 22.51
C GLY A 433 17.33 -27.99 21.44
N PRO A 434 17.62 -26.68 21.59
CA PRO A 434 17.50 -25.74 20.48
C PRO A 434 18.18 -26.28 19.23
N ALA A 435 17.45 -26.31 18.11
CA ALA A 435 17.94 -26.91 16.88
C ALA A 435 18.57 -25.86 15.97
N TRP A 436 19.77 -26.13 15.47
CA TRP A 436 20.38 -25.33 14.41
C TRP A 436 19.50 -25.36 13.16
N THR A 437 19.27 -24.18 12.59
CA THR A 437 18.40 -23.96 11.43
C THR A 437 19.00 -22.84 10.57
N SER A 438 18.40 -22.54 9.42
CA SER A 438 18.68 -21.30 8.68
C SER A 438 18.26 -20.08 9.51
N GLY A 439 19.21 -19.17 9.69
CA GLY A 439 19.06 -17.89 10.37
C GLY A 439 18.57 -16.79 9.44
N LYS A 440 18.56 -15.55 9.94
CA LYS A 440 18.48 -14.33 9.12
C LYS A 440 19.80 -14.13 8.38
N ILE A 441 20.93 -14.40 9.03
CA ILE A 441 22.26 -14.42 8.44
C ILE A 441 22.81 -15.83 8.59
N LYS A 442 23.07 -16.53 7.47
CA LYS A 442 23.59 -17.91 7.45
C LYS A 442 22.77 -18.89 8.33
N SER A 443 23.15 -19.12 9.59
CA SER A 443 22.50 -20.08 10.50
C SER A 443 21.92 -19.38 11.73
N GLY A 444 20.99 -20.03 12.44
CA GLY A 444 20.37 -19.52 13.65
C GLY A 444 19.82 -20.67 14.50
N LEU A 445 19.17 -20.34 15.62
CA LEU A 445 18.61 -21.35 16.53
C LEU A 445 17.08 -21.34 16.51
N ARG A 446 16.50 -22.55 16.44
CA ARG A 446 15.06 -22.81 16.57
C ARG A 446 14.75 -23.27 18.00
N PHE A 447 13.73 -22.65 18.59
CA PHE A 447 13.18 -22.92 19.92
C PHE A 447 11.76 -23.44 19.75
N ASP A 448 11.39 -24.47 20.50
CA ASP A 448 10.14 -25.21 20.33
C ASP A 448 8.95 -24.72 21.18
N GLY A 449 9.17 -23.71 22.03
CA GLY A 449 8.16 -23.17 22.94
C GLY A 449 7.88 -24.00 24.20
N PHE A 450 8.64 -25.08 24.46
CA PHE A 450 8.40 -25.99 25.59
C PHE A 450 9.49 -25.97 26.65
N ASP A 451 10.75 -26.21 26.30
CA ASP A 451 11.85 -26.24 27.28
C ASP A 451 13.23 -25.77 26.75
N ASP A 452 13.30 -25.38 25.47
CA ASP A 452 14.50 -24.93 24.77
C ASP A 452 14.99 -23.53 25.19
N TYR A 453 16.29 -23.39 25.45
CA TYR A 453 16.93 -22.08 25.68
C TYR A 453 18.46 -22.12 25.52
N VAL A 454 19.08 -20.94 25.42
CA VAL A 454 20.54 -20.77 25.53
C VAL A 454 20.86 -20.12 26.88
N SER A 455 21.69 -20.79 27.67
CA SER A 455 22.20 -20.26 28.94
C SER A 455 23.57 -19.63 28.72
N THR A 456 23.70 -18.34 29.04
CA THR A 456 24.98 -17.62 28.93
C THR A 456 25.62 -17.46 30.31
N PRO A 457 26.92 -17.16 30.43
CA PRO A 457 27.53 -16.75 31.71
C PRO A 457 27.46 -15.23 31.92
N LEU A 458 26.89 -14.45 30.98
CA LEU A 458 26.84 -13.00 31.03
C LEU A 458 25.76 -12.56 32.02
N SER A 459 26.08 -11.69 32.99
CA SER A 459 25.11 -11.13 33.94
C SER A 459 25.06 -9.61 33.85
N ILE A 460 23.87 -9.01 33.82
CA ILE A 460 23.69 -7.55 33.77
C ILE A 460 23.23 -7.03 35.13
N ASN A 461 23.96 -6.06 35.69
CA ASN A 461 23.56 -5.37 36.92
C ASN A 461 22.71 -4.14 36.60
N GLN A 462 21.38 -4.27 36.67
CA GLN A 462 20.43 -3.19 36.37
C GLN A 462 20.53 -2.02 37.37
N SER A 463 20.93 -2.28 38.62
CA SER A 463 21.11 -1.24 39.64
C SER A 463 22.33 -0.33 39.42
N GLY A 464 23.21 -0.68 38.47
CA GLY A 464 24.46 0.02 38.16
C GLY A 464 24.31 1.38 37.46
N SER A 465 23.08 1.82 37.13
CA SER A 465 22.79 3.07 36.40
C SER A 465 23.43 3.16 35.00
N THR A 466 23.78 2.03 34.39
CA THR A 466 24.34 1.99 33.04
C THR A 466 23.25 1.70 32.02
N ASN A 467 23.24 2.45 30.92
CA ASN A 467 22.34 2.20 29.81
C ASN A 467 22.69 0.86 29.15
N ILE A 468 21.68 0.09 28.74
CA ILE A 468 21.88 -1.18 28.04
C ILE A 468 21.09 -1.17 26.74
N THR A 469 21.65 -1.74 25.69
CA THR A 469 20.90 -2.06 24.47
C THR A 469 20.95 -3.56 24.21
N MET A 470 19.78 -4.18 24.03
CA MET A 470 19.63 -5.57 23.59
C MET A 470 19.08 -5.56 22.16
N MET A 471 19.70 -6.33 21.26
CA MET A 471 19.34 -6.38 19.85
C MET A 471 19.36 -7.82 19.35
N MET A 472 18.40 -8.18 18.48
CA MET A 472 18.27 -9.53 17.95
C MET A 472 17.37 -9.57 16.72
N TRP A 473 17.60 -10.55 15.85
CA TRP A 473 16.64 -10.99 14.85
C TRP A 473 15.77 -12.11 15.41
N VAL A 474 14.45 -12.02 15.20
CA VAL A 474 13.49 -13.01 15.70
C VAL A 474 12.51 -13.43 14.61
N TYR A 475 12.14 -14.70 14.59
CA TYR A 475 11.16 -15.30 13.68
C TYR A 475 10.11 -16.06 14.51
N PRO A 476 9.03 -15.40 14.95
CA PRO A 476 7.98 -16.04 15.72
C PRO A 476 7.12 -16.95 14.83
N ILE A 477 6.81 -18.17 15.31
CA ILE A 477 5.92 -19.10 14.60
C ILE A 477 4.57 -19.31 15.31
N SER A 478 4.42 -18.74 16.50
CA SER A 478 3.21 -18.83 17.33
C SER A 478 2.94 -17.53 18.06
N ASN A 479 1.65 -17.21 18.21
CA ASN A 479 1.13 -16.12 19.03
C ASN A 479 0.27 -16.64 20.19
N SER A 480 0.57 -17.85 20.68
CA SER A 480 -0.16 -18.49 21.77
C SER A 480 -0.33 -17.56 22.97
N SER A 481 -1.49 -17.61 23.61
CA SER A 481 -1.78 -16.79 24.79
C SER A 481 -0.74 -17.02 25.89
N GLY A 482 -0.32 -15.94 26.55
CA GLY A 482 0.71 -15.98 27.59
C GLY A 482 2.03 -15.37 27.14
N ARG A 483 2.97 -15.32 28.07
CA ARG A 483 4.28 -14.70 27.91
C ARG A 483 5.32 -15.71 27.44
N HIS A 484 6.12 -15.30 26.47
CA HIS A 484 7.22 -16.09 25.94
C HIS A 484 8.42 -15.17 25.67
N GLN A 485 9.51 -15.38 26.41
CA GLN A 485 10.67 -14.48 26.41
C GLN A 485 11.61 -14.78 25.25
N VAL A 486 12.02 -13.74 24.53
CA VAL A 486 13.07 -13.84 23.51
C VAL A 486 14.44 -13.77 24.18
N ILE A 487 14.63 -12.80 25.06
CA ILE A 487 15.84 -12.63 25.85
C ILE A 487 15.47 -12.06 27.21
N SER A 488 16.05 -12.62 28.26
CA SER A 488 15.70 -12.26 29.62
C SER A 488 16.94 -12.16 30.51
N THR A 489 16.93 -11.17 31.39
CA THR A 489 17.87 -11.06 32.52
C THR A 489 17.25 -11.57 33.83
N ASP A 490 16.05 -12.16 33.74
CA ASP A 490 15.19 -12.51 34.88
C ASP A 490 15.72 -13.68 35.69
N ASN A 491 15.50 -13.64 37.01
CA ASN A 491 15.78 -14.73 37.96
C ASN A 491 14.65 -15.00 38.97
N GLY A 492 13.43 -14.53 38.68
CA GLY A 492 12.23 -14.69 39.50
C GLY A 492 11.51 -13.38 39.84
N GLY A 493 11.84 -12.28 39.16
CA GLY A 493 11.37 -10.90 39.34
C GLY A 493 10.82 -10.27 38.04
N TYR A 494 11.01 -8.96 37.85
CA TYR A 494 10.52 -8.22 36.67
C TYR A 494 11.67 -7.56 35.90
N ASP A 495 12.76 -8.30 35.75
CA ASP A 495 14.01 -7.89 35.13
C ASP A 495 13.89 -7.48 33.66
N TRP A 496 14.82 -6.64 33.20
CA TRP A 496 14.84 -6.15 31.82
C TRP A 496 14.87 -7.29 30.81
N SER A 497 13.81 -7.38 30.01
CA SER A 497 13.60 -8.49 29.08
C SER A 497 12.79 -8.05 27.86
N VAL A 498 12.94 -8.78 26.76
CA VAL A 498 12.12 -8.63 25.54
C VAL A 498 11.31 -9.90 25.36
N LEU A 499 9.99 -9.75 25.21
CA LEU A 499 9.08 -10.88 25.12
C LEU A 499 7.90 -10.58 24.19
N ARG A 500 7.18 -11.64 23.86
CA ARG A 500 5.80 -11.52 23.43
C ARG A 500 4.82 -11.86 24.55
N ASP A 501 3.68 -11.19 24.55
CA ASP A 501 2.50 -11.59 25.32
C ASP A 501 1.31 -11.68 24.34
N GLY A 502 0.87 -12.91 24.06
CA GLY A 502 -0.06 -13.20 22.97
C GLY A 502 0.47 -12.73 21.61
N SER A 503 -0.25 -11.82 20.97
CA SER A 503 0.04 -11.29 19.62
C SER A 503 0.81 -9.97 19.60
N THR A 504 1.32 -9.50 20.74
CA THR A 504 2.00 -8.20 20.86
C THR A 504 3.38 -8.33 21.45
N TRP A 505 4.30 -7.45 21.03
CA TRP A 505 5.62 -7.30 21.62
C TRP A 505 5.53 -6.50 22.93
N HIS A 506 6.29 -6.93 23.93
CA HIS A 506 6.39 -6.31 25.25
C HIS A 506 7.84 -6.20 25.68
N VAL A 507 8.08 -5.33 26.65
CA VAL A 507 9.32 -5.29 27.41
C VAL A 507 9.02 -5.31 28.90
N PHE A 508 9.80 -6.05 29.66
CA PHE A 508 9.86 -5.90 31.10
C PHE A 508 10.78 -4.74 31.44
N THR A 509 10.31 -3.81 32.27
CA THR A 509 11.02 -2.56 32.54
C THR A 509 11.69 -2.53 33.92
N GLY A 510 11.81 -3.65 34.63
CA GLY A 510 12.33 -3.70 36.01
C GLY A 510 11.23 -3.82 37.09
N GLU A 511 9.96 -3.57 36.74
CA GLU A 511 8.82 -3.67 37.68
C GLU A 511 7.64 -4.47 37.12
N LEU A 512 7.40 -4.40 35.80
CA LEU A 512 6.24 -5.01 35.16
C LEU A 512 6.40 -5.05 33.64
N SER A 513 5.56 -5.83 32.97
CA SER A 513 5.49 -5.90 31.50
C SER A 513 4.73 -4.70 30.94
N ARG A 514 5.31 -4.04 29.94
CA ARG A 514 4.65 -2.98 29.17
C ARG A 514 4.55 -3.39 27.71
N SER A 515 3.35 -3.26 27.14
CA SER A 515 3.15 -3.44 25.70
C SER A 515 3.88 -2.33 24.95
N THR A 516 4.58 -2.71 23.88
CA THR A 516 5.21 -1.76 22.96
C THR A 516 4.19 -1.21 21.94
N GLY A 517 3.00 -1.81 21.85
CA GLY A 517 2.00 -1.49 20.84
C GLY A 517 2.27 -2.12 19.47
N PHE A 518 3.44 -2.73 19.26
CA PHE A 518 3.73 -3.47 18.03
C PHE A 518 3.10 -4.86 18.06
N SER A 519 2.40 -5.21 16.96
CA SER A 519 1.97 -6.58 16.70
C SER A 519 3.16 -7.46 16.31
N ILE A 520 3.02 -8.75 16.60
CA ILE A 520 3.92 -9.78 16.13
C ILE A 520 3.53 -10.18 14.73
N ASP A 521 4.51 -10.25 13.83
CA ASP A 521 4.26 -10.81 12.50
C ASP A 521 4.70 -12.28 12.48
N LEU A 522 3.76 -13.20 12.29
CA LEU A 522 4.09 -14.62 12.27
C LEU A 522 4.82 -15.00 10.98
N ASN A 523 5.70 -15.98 11.08
CA ASN A 523 6.39 -16.59 9.95
C ASN A 523 7.25 -15.61 9.12
N GLN A 524 7.83 -14.60 9.77
CA GLN A 524 8.80 -13.72 9.14
C GLN A 524 9.82 -13.16 10.14
N TRP A 525 11.01 -12.84 9.65
CA TRP A 525 12.08 -12.22 10.44
C TRP A 525 11.72 -10.78 10.76
N GLN A 526 11.81 -10.43 12.04
CA GLN A 526 11.67 -9.08 12.57
C GLN A 526 12.94 -8.72 13.35
N HIS A 527 13.41 -7.49 13.18
CA HIS A 527 14.52 -6.97 13.96
C HIS A 527 14.00 -6.25 15.19
N LEU A 528 14.40 -6.70 16.37
CA LEU A 528 14.04 -6.07 17.62
C LEU A 528 15.24 -5.39 18.25
N ALA A 529 15.05 -4.20 18.82
CA ALA A 529 16.03 -3.56 19.69
C ALA A 529 15.35 -2.90 20.89
N ALA A 530 15.86 -3.15 22.09
CA ALA A 530 15.39 -2.52 23.32
C ALA A 530 16.53 -1.75 23.98
N VAL A 531 16.38 -0.43 24.09
CA VAL A 531 17.35 0.49 24.69
C VAL A 531 16.83 0.92 26.07
N PHE A 532 17.41 0.33 27.11
CA PHE A 532 17.09 0.60 28.51
C PHE A 532 17.92 1.77 29.03
N ILE A 533 17.26 2.85 29.43
CA ILE A 533 17.89 4.10 29.89
C ILE A 533 17.36 4.44 31.29
N PRO A 534 18.04 4.00 32.38
CA PRO A 534 17.63 4.29 33.75
C PRO A 534 17.29 5.77 33.99
N GLY A 535 16.13 6.02 34.59
CA GLY A 535 15.62 7.37 34.85
C GLY A 535 14.99 8.09 33.66
N THR A 536 15.04 7.52 32.44
CA THR A 536 14.38 8.05 31.24
C THR A 536 13.26 7.15 30.73
N GLY A 537 13.50 5.85 30.60
CA GLY A 537 12.54 4.89 30.02
C GLY A 537 13.22 3.83 29.15
N VAL A 538 12.40 3.12 28.36
CA VAL A 538 12.85 2.15 27.35
C VAL A 538 12.46 2.66 25.97
N ARG A 539 13.42 2.76 25.05
CA ARG A 539 13.12 2.93 23.62
C ARG A 539 13.15 1.56 22.96
N PHE A 540 12.01 1.14 22.41
CA PHE A 540 11.87 -0.14 21.74
C PHE A 540 11.72 0.07 20.24
N TYR A 541 12.36 -0.78 19.46
CA TYR A 541 12.34 -0.72 18.00
C TYR A 541 11.89 -2.07 17.44
N LYS A 542 10.98 -2.04 16.48
CA LYS A 542 10.67 -3.15 15.58
C LYS A 542 10.96 -2.68 14.16
N ASP A 543 11.87 -3.36 13.47
CA ASP A 543 12.28 -3.03 12.09
C ASP A 543 12.67 -1.55 11.92
N ALA A 544 13.46 -1.06 12.88
CA ALA A 544 13.90 0.33 13.05
C ALA A 544 12.80 1.38 13.32
N VAL A 545 11.54 0.98 13.51
CA VAL A 545 10.45 1.85 13.94
C VAL A 545 10.39 1.94 15.46
N GLU A 546 10.51 3.15 16.01
CA GLU A 546 10.60 3.41 17.45
C GLU A 546 9.24 3.54 18.14
N VAL A 547 9.16 3.01 19.36
CA VAL A 547 8.20 3.41 20.40
C VAL A 547 8.92 3.69 21.72
N ASN A 548 8.48 4.71 22.44
CA ASN A 548 9.06 5.11 23.72
C ASN A 548 8.15 4.72 24.88
N ILE A 549 8.69 3.97 25.84
CA ILE A 549 8.06 3.59 27.09
C ILE A 549 8.69 4.44 28.19
N SER A 550 7.95 5.43 28.67
CA SER A 550 8.43 6.47 29.59
C SER A 550 8.72 6.01 31.03
N TYR A 551 8.57 4.71 31.32
CA TYR A 551 8.76 4.14 32.63
C TYR A 551 9.80 3.02 32.60
N ILE A 552 10.76 3.10 33.52
CA ILE A 552 11.75 2.07 33.79
C ILE A 552 12.06 2.07 35.28
N ASP A 553 12.16 0.89 35.86
CA ASP A 553 12.66 0.66 37.21
C ASP A 553 13.87 -0.30 37.13
N VAL A 554 14.48 -0.58 38.26
CA VAL A 554 15.59 -1.52 38.37
C VAL A 554 15.20 -2.62 39.34
N ASP A 555 15.35 -3.87 38.90
CA ASP A 555 15.40 -4.98 39.84
C ASP A 555 16.86 -5.15 40.33
N THR A 556 17.02 -5.45 41.60
CA THR A 556 18.35 -5.60 42.24
C THR A 556 18.80 -7.05 42.30
N SER A 557 17.92 -8.00 41.95
CA SER A 557 18.32 -9.36 41.63
C SER A 557 18.93 -9.37 40.24
N TYR A 558 20.07 -10.06 40.07
CA TYR A 558 20.72 -10.21 38.77
C TYR A 558 21.19 -11.66 38.65
N ASP A 559 20.84 -12.30 37.55
CA ASP A 559 21.39 -13.60 37.15
C ASP A 559 21.87 -13.51 35.70
N VAL A 560 22.24 -14.65 35.15
CA VAL A 560 22.72 -14.74 33.78
C VAL A 560 21.64 -14.42 32.75
N ILE A 561 22.05 -13.87 31.61
CA ILE A 561 21.18 -13.70 30.44
C ILE A 561 20.82 -15.07 29.90
N GLU A 562 19.54 -15.26 29.65
CA GLU A 562 19.00 -16.42 28.96
C GLU A 562 18.28 -15.99 27.69
N ILE A 563 18.56 -16.72 26.61
CA ILE A 563 17.95 -16.48 25.29
C ILE A 563 16.94 -17.60 25.06
N GLY A 564 15.71 -17.23 24.70
CA GLY A 564 14.60 -18.15 24.44
C GLY A 564 13.79 -18.57 25.68
N ARG A 565 14.05 -18.04 26.89
CA ARG A 565 13.20 -18.30 28.06
C ARG A 565 13.25 -17.25 29.16
N ASN A 566 12.29 -17.37 30.09
CA ASN A 566 12.38 -16.85 31.45
C ASN A 566 13.02 -17.90 32.39
N HIS A 567 13.92 -17.48 33.28
CA HIS A 567 14.61 -18.33 34.25
C HIS A 567 13.69 -19.00 35.29
N GLY A 568 12.57 -18.36 35.64
CA GLY A 568 11.72 -18.78 36.78
C GLY A 568 10.34 -19.35 36.43
N TYR A 569 9.78 -19.04 35.24
CA TYR A 569 8.35 -19.24 34.97
C TYR A 569 8.00 -20.12 33.76
N GLY A 570 8.98 -20.73 33.10
CA GLY A 570 8.72 -21.63 31.96
C GLY A 570 8.09 -20.94 30.74
N GLU A 571 8.47 -19.68 30.50
CA GLU A 571 7.99 -18.82 29.41
C GLU A 571 8.91 -18.94 28.18
N TYR A 572 8.87 -20.10 27.50
CA TYR A 572 9.81 -20.45 26.42
C TYR A 572 9.41 -19.87 25.07
N PHE A 573 10.35 -19.32 24.32
CA PHE A 573 10.09 -18.79 22.98
C PHE A 573 9.75 -19.91 21.99
N ASP A 574 8.80 -19.64 21.10
CA ASP A 574 8.42 -20.53 20.00
C ASP A 574 8.71 -19.84 18.67
N GLY A 575 9.82 -20.21 18.04
CA GLY A 575 10.32 -19.52 16.86
C GLY A 575 11.82 -19.70 16.64
N ARG A 576 12.41 -18.81 15.83
CA ARG A 576 13.86 -18.75 15.61
C ARG A 576 14.44 -17.44 16.11
N ILE A 577 15.67 -17.47 16.59
CA ILE A 577 16.42 -16.29 17.02
C ILE A 577 17.78 -16.33 16.34
N ASP A 578 18.25 -15.15 15.93
CA ASP A 578 19.53 -14.96 15.27
C ASP A 578 20.19 -13.64 15.69
N GLU A 579 21.51 -13.53 15.54
CA GLU A 579 22.25 -12.25 15.64
C GLU A 579 22.02 -11.48 16.95
N VAL A 580 22.20 -12.13 18.11
CA VAL A 580 21.90 -11.54 19.42
C VAL A 580 23.08 -10.71 19.92
N ALA A 581 22.91 -9.40 20.07
CA ALA A 581 23.95 -8.47 20.51
C ALA A 581 23.55 -7.68 21.76
N ILE A 582 24.52 -7.49 22.67
CA ILE A 582 24.35 -6.73 23.91
C ILE A 582 25.39 -5.61 24.00
N TYR A 583 24.91 -4.38 24.24
CA TYR A 583 25.75 -3.21 24.42
C TYR A 583 25.59 -2.64 25.84
N ASN A 584 26.70 -2.20 26.43
CA ASN A 584 26.73 -1.53 27.74
C ASN A 584 26.46 0.00 27.64
N ARG A 585 25.79 0.43 26.56
CA ARG A 585 25.38 1.81 26.32
C ARG A 585 24.02 1.88 25.63
N ALA A 586 23.44 3.08 25.61
CA ALA A 586 22.28 3.38 24.76
C ALA A 586 22.74 3.63 23.32
N LEU A 587 22.20 2.87 22.37
CA LEU A 587 22.34 3.18 20.94
C LEU A 587 21.38 4.32 20.53
N THR A 588 21.77 5.12 19.55
CA THR A 588 20.90 6.14 18.94
C THR A 588 19.93 5.52 17.94
N LYS A 589 18.93 6.28 17.52
CA LYS A 589 17.98 5.83 16.49
C LYS A 589 18.69 5.54 15.17
N ASP A 590 19.65 6.39 14.78
CA ASP A 590 20.38 6.25 13.52
C ASP A 590 21.31 5.02 13.55
N GLU A 591 22.00 4.78 14.67
CA GLU A 591 22.80 3.56 14.86
C GLU A 591 21.96 2.29 14.72
N ILE A 592 20.75 2.27 15.28
CA ILE A 592 19.83 1.12 15.15
C ILE A 592 19.31 0.98 13.72
N TYR A 593 19.01 2.09 13.04
CA TYR A 593 18.58 2.08 11.64
C TYR A 593 19.68 1.56 10.71
N GLU A 594 20.94 1.95 10.93
CA GLU A 594 22.09 1.46 10.17
C GLU A 594 22.31 -0.05 10.37
N LEU A 595 22.28 -0.53 11.63
CA LEU A 595 22.43 -1.96 11.94
C LEU A 595 21.30 -2.82 11.33
N TYR A 596 20.06 -2.32 11.38
CA TYR A 596 18.93 -2.93 10.69
C TYR A 596 19.10 -2.94 9.17
N SER A 597 19.51 -1.81 8.58
CA SER A 597 19.64 -1.69 7.12
C SER A 597 20.75 -2.58 6.55
N ARG A 598 21.89 -2.68 7.26
CA ARG A 598 23.00 -3.58 6.89
C ARG A 598 22.61 -5.06 6.84
N SER A 599 21.57 -5.45 7.57
CA SER A 599 21.08 -6.84 7.62
C SER A 599 19.89 -7.11 6.68
N GLN A 600 19.45 -6.11 5.90
CA GLN A 600 18.42 -6.27 4.87
C GLN A 600 18.97 -6.50 3.47
N THR A 601 20.23 -6.16 3.22
CA THR A 601 20.92 -6.44 1.96
C THR A 601 21.84 -7.65 2.14
N PRO A 602 21.73 -8.72 1.33
CA PRO A 602 22.79 -9.71 1.24
C PRO A 602 23.96 -9.05 0.50
N THR A 603 24.79 -8.32 1.24
CA THR A 603 26.06 -7.78 0.75
C THR A 603 27.18 -8.62 1.33
N ASP A 604 27.60 -9.56 0.49
CA ASP A 604 28.86 -10.27 0.47
C ASP A 604 30.02 -9.26 0.29
N TYR A 605 30.70 -8.82 1.36
CA TYR A 605 31.97 -8.02 1.29
C TYR A 605 32.81 -8.08 2.59
N SER A 606 33.02 -9.28 3.11
CA SER A 606 34.17 -9.64 3.97
C SER A 606 33.98 -11.11 4.33
N TYR A 607 34.92 -12.04 4.12
CA TYR A 607 35.11 -13.22 5.00
C TYR A 607 36.16 -14.22 4.45
N LEU A 608 37.43 -14.03 4.83
CA LEU A 608 38.36 -15.17 5.01
C LEU A 608 39.06 -15.19 6.37
N GLY A 609 39.07 -14.10 7.12
CA GLY A 609 39.49 -14.09 8.53
C GLY A 609 40.99 -14.31 8.76
N ASP A 610 41.84 -13.95 7.81
CA ASP A 610 43.31 -13.93 7.92
C ASP A 610 43.89 -12.63 8.49
N GLY A 611 43.05 -11.62 8.71
CA GLY A 611 43.44 -10.40 9.41
C GLY A 611 43.95 -9.28 8.49
N PHE A 612 43.71 -9.37 7.19
CA PHE A 612 43.96 -8.29 6.22
C PHE A 612 42.63 -7.89 5.55
N GLY A 613 42.47 -6.59 5.24
CA GLY A 613 41.35 -6.14 4.41
C GLY A 613 41.74 -6.21 2.93
N ASP A 614 40.78 -6.50 2.04
CA ASP A 614 40.98 -6.77 0.60
C ASP A 614 41.87 -5.75 -0.14
N VAL A 615 41.95 -4.51 0.35
CA VAL A 615 42.76 -3.44 -0.26
C VAL A 615 44.27 -3.63 -0.01
N CYS A 616 44.64 -4.38 1.03
CA CYS A 616 46.03 -4.66 1.43
C CYS A 616 46.37 -6.15 1.40
N ASP A 617 45.37 -6.99 1.10
CA ASP A 617 45.54 -8.42 0.93
C ASP A 617 45.97 -8.71 -0.53
N ASN A 618 47.13 -9.33 -0.71
CA ASN A 618 47.57 -9.79 -2.03
C ASN A 618 46.87 -11.09 -2.47
N CYS A 619 46.03 -11.70 -1.61
CA CYS A 619 45.02 -12.68 -1.97
C CYS A 619 43.68 -12.47 -1.24
N PRO A 620 42.91 -11.42 -1.58
CA PRO A 620 41.63 -11.09 -0.93
C PRO A 620 40.63 -12.25 -0.88
N SER A 621 40.75 -13.18 -1.85
CA SER A 621 39.90 -14.34 -2.03
C SER A 621 40.52 -15.67 -1.57
N ALA A 622 41.71 -15.68 -0.96
CA ALA A 622 42.32 -16.89 -0.41
C ALA A 622 43.11 -16.63 0.88
N TYR A 623 42.78 -17.37 1.95
CA TYR A 623 43.42 -17.24 3.27
C TYR A 623 44.96 -17.31 3.18
N ASN A 624 45.64 -16.19 3.35
CA ASN A 624 47.09 -16.06 3.19
C ASN A 624 47.69 -15.04 4.19
N PRO A 625 47.61 -15.29 5.51
CA PRO A 625 48.05 -14.34 6.52
C PRO A 625 49.55 -13.99 6.49
N ASP A 626 50.37 -14.70 5.70
CA ASP A 626 51.79 -14.39 5.49
C ASP A 626 52.07 -13.49 4.28
N GLN A 627 51.05 -13.22 3.45
CA GLN A 627 51.10 -12.34 2.29
C GLN A 627 52.27 -12.67 1.35
N TYR A 628 52.63 -13.95 1.26
CA TYR A 628 53.84 -14.37 0.58
C TYR A 628 53.67 -14.31 -0.95
N ASP A 629 54.36 -13.36 -1.58
CA ASP A 629 54.41 -13.16 -3.04
C ASP A 629 55.85 -13.40 -3.54
N PHE A 630 56.06 -14.51 -4.27
CA PHE A 630 57.37 -14.99 -4.70
C PHE A 630 57.90 -14.29 -5.95
N ASN A 631 57.02 -13.94 -6.89
CA ASN A 631 57.42 -13.30 -8.15
C ASN A 631 57.37 -11.75 -8.05
N GLY A 632 56.74 -11.21 -7.00
CA GLY A 632 56.69 -9.79 -6.66
C GLY A 632 55.71 -8.98 -7.52
N ASN A 633 54.71 -9.63 -8.12
CA ASN A 633 53.73 -8.99 -9.00
C ASN A 633 52.57 -8.33 -8.25
N GLY A 634 52.48 -8.49 -6.93
CA GLY A 634 51.41 -7.96 -6.10
C GLY A 634 50.22 -8.92 -5.90
N ILE A 635 50.31 -10.16 -6.39
CA ILE A 635 49.34 -11.23 -6.17
C ILE A 635 50.06 -12.32 -5.34
N GLY A 636 49.51 -12.67 -4.18
CA GLY A 636 50.13 -13.64 -3.27
C GLY A 636 50.10 -15.05 -3.86
N ASN A 637 51.09 -15.87 -3.50
CA ASN A 637 51.20 -17.24 -4.01
C ASN A 637 49.97 -18.13 -3.74
N ALA A 638 49.15 -17.78 -2.74
CA ALA A 638 47.96 -18.54 -2.38
C ALA A 638 46.82 -18.40 -3.41
N CYS A 639 46.82 -17.31 -4.18
CA CYS A 639 45.82 -16.97 -5.19
C CYS A 639 46.43 -16.68 -6.57
N ASP A 640 47.76 -16.57 -6.67
CA ASP A 640 48.49 -16.46 -7.93
C ASP A 640 48.63 -17.87 -8.56
N THR A 641 47.79 -18.16 -9.56
CA THR A 641 47.86 -19.39 -10.37
C THR A 641 49.16 -19.48 -11.18
N CYS A 642 49.86 -18.37 -11.38
CA CYS A 642 51.08 -18.18 -12.16
C CYS A 642 52.32 -17.87 -11.30
N TRP A 643 52.32 -18.18 -9.99
CA TRP A 643 53.32 -17.77 -8.99
C TRP A 643 54.80 -18.10 -9.29
N THR A 644 55.09 -18.90 -10.33
CA THR A 644 56.45 -19.25 -10.78
C THR A 644 56.97 -18.43 -11.97
N VAL A 645 56.13 -17.61 -12.60
CA VAL A 645 56.46 -16.89 -13.84
C VAL A 645 56.81 -15.42 -13.55
N PHE A 646 58.07 -15.04 -13.76
CA PHE A 646 58.60 -13.71 -13.44
C PHE A 646 58.34 -12.61 -14.51
N TRP A 647 57.61 -12.91 -15.60
CA TRP A 647 57.53 -12.01 -16.77
C TRP A 647 56.21 -12.05 -17.56
N ALA A 648 55.12 -12.61 -17.01
CA ALA A 648 53.82 -12.56 -17.69
C ALA A 648 53.23 -11.14 -17.59
N THR A 649 53.59 -10.28 -18.54
CA THR A 649 52.89 -9.02 -18.80
C THR A 649 51.72 -9.28 -19.73
N THR A 650 50.49 -9.19 -19.20
CA THR A 650 49.18 -8.77 -19.77
C THR A 650 48.96 -8.66 -21.31
N THR A 651 49.60 -9.42 -22.19
CA THR A 651 49.39 -9.27 -23.64
C THR A 651 48.98 -10.53 -24.40
N THR A 652 48.74 -11.67 -23.73
CA THR A 652 48.37 -12.93 -24.40
C THR A 652 47.41 -13.83 -23.63
N ASP A 653 46.93 -13.41 -22.47
CA ASP A 653 46.02 -14.15 -21.59
C ASP A 653 45.03 -13.10 -21.05
N SER A 654 43.81 -13.10 -21.60
CA SER A 654 42.84 -12.03 -21.41
C SER A 654 42.14 -12.09 -20.04
N ASP A 655 42.03 -13.27 -19.43
CA ASP A 655 41.43 -13.47 -18.10
C ASP A 655 42.47 -13.71 -16.99
N GLY A 656 43.73 -13.96 -17.35
CA GLY A 656 44.90 -13.99 -16.46
C GLY A 656 45.05 -15.30 -15.67
N ASP A 657 44.44 -16.39 -16.12
CA ASP A 657 44.32 -17.61 -15.33
C ASP A 657 45.42 -18.67 -15.57
N CYS A 658 46.31 -18.42 -16.55
CA CYS A 658 47.44 -19.28 -16.92
C CYS A 658 47.09 -20.68 -17.46
N ASP A 659 45.90 -20.87 -18.01
CA ASP A 659 45.49 -22.08 -18.75
C ASP A 659 46.42 -22.44 -19.95
N LEU A 660 47.13 -21.44 -20.51
CA LEU A 660 48.12 -21.55 -21.59
C LEU A 660 49.26 -22.56 -21.30
N LEU A 661 49.40 -23.02 -20.05
CA LEU A 661 50.46 -23.93 -19.61
C LEU A 661 50.02 -25.38 -19.36
N LYS A 662 48.73 -25.74 -19.51
CA LYS A 662 48.27 -27.13 -19.24
C LYS A 662 48.21 -28.07 -20.44
N LEU A 663 48.99 -27.79 -21.50
CA LEU A 663 49.44 -28.81 -22.46
C LEU A 663 50.89 -29.25 -22.24
N ASP A 664 51.46 -29.13 -21.04
CA ASP A 664 52.69 -29.85 -20.71
C ASP A 664 52.41 -31.30 -20.28
N SER A 665 52.04 -32.12 -21.26
CA SER A 665 52.43 -33.52 -21.24
C SER A 665 53.02 -33.92 -22.59
N SER A 666 54.32 -33.69 -22.71
CA SER A 666 55.27 -34.23 -23.69
C SER A 666 54.71 -35.27 -24.69
N TYR A 667 54.44 -34.86 -25.94
CA TYR A 667 54.36 -35.79 -27.08
C TYR A 667 55.61 -35.68 -27.95
N TRP A 668 56.37 -36.78 -28.03
CA TRP A 668 57.62 -36.89 -28.77
C TRP A 668 57.39 -37.57 -30.13
N ASP A 669 57.61 -36.86 -31.25
CA ASP A 669 57.37 -37.38 -32.61
C ASP A 669 58.52 -38.24 -33.18
N GLY A 670 59.64 -38.32 -32.45
CA GLY A 670 60.81 -39.09 -32.88
C GLY A 670 61.96 -38.29 -33.47
N THR A 671 61.85 -36.97 -33.72
CA THR A 671 62.97 -36.23 -34.34
C THR A 671 63.29 -34.81 -33.82
N ASN A 672 62.43 -34.12 -33.07
CA ASN A 672 62.79 -32.92 -32.27
C ASN A 672 61.65 -32.53 -31.29
N TRP A 673 61.98 -31.73 -30.26
CA TRP A 673 61.00 -31.00 -29.45
C TRP A 673 60.52 -29.77 -30.24
N LEU A 674 59.25 -29.72 -30.62
CA LEU A 674 58.64 -28.52 -31.20
C LEU A 674 57.78 -27.84 -30.12
N GLN A 675 58.13 -26.60 -29.78
CA GLN A 675 57.18 -25.67 -29.14
C GLN A 675 56.15 -25.29 -30.20
N ASP A 676 54.87 -25.50 -29.93
CA ASP A 676 53.79 -24.87 -30.69
C ASP A 676 53.25 -23.69 -29.87
N PRO A 677 53.53 -22.44 -30.25
CA PRO A 677 53.06 -21.25 -29.54
C PRO A 677 51.78 -20.65 -30.17
N SER A 678 50.94 -21.44 -30.86
CA SER A 678 49.82 -20.91 -31.67
C SER A 678 48.41 -21.09 -31.11
N CYS A 679 48.28 -21.31 -29.81
CA CYS A 679 46.99 -21.48 -29.12
C CYS A 679 47.00 -20.54 -27.91
N GLY A 680 46.61 -19.28 -28.15
CA GLY A 680 46.30 -18.28 -27.10
C GLY A 680 44.80 -18.38 -26.74
N ASP A 681 44.12 -17.23 -26.55
CA ASP A 681 42.65 -17.11 -26.39
C ASP A 681 41.82 -17.96 -27.39
N ASP A 682 42.36 -18.30 -28.57
CA ASP A 682 41.70 -19.12 -29.59
C ASP A 682 41.34 -20.55 -29.14
N CYS A 683 41.89 -21.01 -28.01
CA CYS A 683 41.63 -22.33 -27.43
C CYS A 683 40.94 -22.29 -26.07
N ASP A 684 40.76 -21.08 -25.54
CA ASP A 684 40.08 -20.85 -24.28
C ASP A 684 38.58 -20.92 -24.53
N ASN A 685 37.88 -21.81 -23.80
CA ASN A 685 36.43 -21.92 -23.93
C ASN A 685 35.67 -20.90 -23.08
N CYS A 686 36.36 -20.07 -22.29
CA CYS A 686 35.87 -18.84 -21.67
C CYS A 686 36.91 -17.69 -21.71
N PRO A 687 37.19 -17.10 -22.88
CA PRO A 687 38.28 -16.11 -23.10
C PRO A 687 38.32 -14.86 -22.21
N ASN A 688 37.23 -14.58 -21.49
CA ASN A 688 37.12 -13.41 -20.62
C ASN A 688 36.82 -13.79 -19.16
N ASP A 689 36.62 -15.07 -18.85
CA ASP A 689 36.19 -15.55 -17.55
C ASP A 689 37.08 -16.71 -17.07
N SER A 690 37.93 -16.41 -16.08
CA SER A 690 38.91 -17.34 -15.51
C SER A 690 38.33 -18.74 -15.26
N ASN A 691 38.80 -19.70 -16.03
CA ASN A 691 38.42 -21.10 -15.92
C ASN A 691 39.61 -22.06 -16.12
N PRO A 692 40.61 -22.12 -15.21
CA PRO A 692 41.95 -22.70 -15.47
C PRO A 692 42.02 -24.22 -15.70
N TYR A 693 40.86 -24.87 -15.71
CA TYR A 693 40.66 -26.30 -15.98
C TYR A 693 39.89 -26.55 -17.28
N GLN A 694 39.46 -25.51 -18.00
CA GLN A 694 38.80 -25.56 -19.30
C GLN A 694 37.64 -26.57 -19.33
N LYS A 695 36.86 -26.61 -18.23
CA LYS A 695 35.78 -27.58 -18.07
C LYS A 695 34.60 -27.17 -18.93
N ASP A 696 34.15 -28.08 -19.79
CA ASP A 696 32.99 -27.92 -20.66
C ASP A 696 32.16 -29.21 -20.52
N SER A 697 31.03 -29.11 -19.80
CA SER A 697 30.25 -30.28 -19.37
C SER A 697 29.34 -30.85 -20.46
N ASP A 698 28.90 -30.04 -21.42
CA ASP A 698 28.00 -30.46 -22.50
C ASP A 698 28.64 -30.47 -23.89
N SER A 699 29.90 -30.05 -23.98
CA SER A 699 30.76 -30.06 -25.16
C SER A 699 30.28 -29.14 -26.29
N ASP A 700 29.74 -27.97 -25.95
CA ASP A 700 29.25 -27.00 -26.92
C ASP A 700 30.24 -25.90 -27.32
N PHE A 701 31.47 -25.98 -26.78
CA PHE A 701 32.59 -25.04 -26.96
C PHE A 701 32.57 -23.80 -26.05
N TYR A 702 31.55 -23.62 -25.20
CA TYR A 702 31.59 -22.67 -24.10
C TYR A 702 31.91 -23.39 -22.80
N GLY A 703 32.81 -22.83 -21.99
CA GLY A 703 33.18 -23.43 -20.72
C GLY A 703 32.09 -23.25 -19.67
N ASP A 704 32.05 -24.17 -18.71
CA ASP A 704 31.15 -24.23 -17.55
C ASP A 704 30.96 -22.93 -16.75
N VAL A 705 31.88 -21.96 -16.91
CA VAL A 705 31.96 -20.67 -16.21
C VAL A 705 31.24 -19.57 -16.99
N CYS A 706 31.32 -19.59 -18.33
CA CYS A 706 30.75 -18.60 -19.24
C CYS A 706 29.58 -19.15 -20.07
N ASP A 707 29.22 -20.42 -19.86
CA ASP A 707 28.09 -21.08 -20.49
C ASP A 707 26.78 -20.83 -19.72
N ASN A 708 25.88 -20.05 -20.32
CA ASN A 708 24.56 -19.75 -19.77
C ASN A 708 23.59 -20.94 -19.78
N CYS A 709 23.98 -22.09 -20.34
CA CYS A 709 23.29 -23.36 -20.23
C CYS A 709 24.24 -24.54 -20.00
N LYS A 710 25.15 -24.44 -19.03
CA LYS A 710 26.13 -25.42 -18.51
C LYS A 710 25.98 -26.93 -18.83
N TYR A 711 24.76 -27.47 -18.92
CA TYR A 711 24.47 -28.88 -19.12
C TYR A 711 23.67 -29.18 -20.40
N ILE A 712 23.33 -28.18 -21.20
CA ILE A 712 22.49 -28.25 -22.40
C ILE A 712 23.11 -27.38 -23.51
N SER A 713 23.75 -28.06 -24.47
CA SER A 713 24.47 -27.42 -25.58
C SER A 713 23.66 -26.35 -26.32
N ASN A 714 24.20 -25.13 -26.35
CA ASN A 714 23.65 -23.96 -27.01
C ASN A 714 24.76 -23.02 -27.52
N GLN A 715 25.38 -23.41 -28.63
CA GLN A 715 26.48 -22.68 -29.27
C GLN A 715 26.21 -21.19 -29.63
N ASN A 716 24.97 -20.74 -29.58
CA ASN A 716 24.62 -19.33 -29.82
C ASN A 716 24.51 -18.50 -28.54
N GLN A 717 24.54 -19.13 -27.36
CA GLN A 717 24.41 -18.52 -26.04
C GLN A 717 23.26 -17.50 -25.98
N ALA A 718 22.17 -17.78 -26.67
CA ALA A 718 21.03 -16.87 -26.75
C ALA A 718 20.34 -16.78 -25.38
N ASP A 719 20.04 -15.56 -24.97
CA ASP A 719 19.35 -15.19 -23.72
C ASP A 719 18.50 -13.96 -24.07
N TYR A 720 17.20 -14.17 -24.28
CA TYR A 720 16.31 -13.15 -24.81
C TYR A 720 15.91 -12.09 -23.76
N ASP A 721 15.76 -12.49 -22.50
CA ASP A 721 15.31 -11.61 -21.41
C ASP A 721 16.45 -11.11 -20.50
N ASN A 722 17.69 -11.54 -20.76
CA ASN A 722 18.94 -11.15 -20.12
C ASN A 722 18.96 -11.48 -18.62
N ASP A 723 18.45 -12.66 -18.26
CA ASP A 723 18.42 -13.15 -16.89
C ASP A 723 19.65 -13.99 -16.50
N GLY A 724 20.52 -14.30 -17.47
CA GLY A 724 21.73 -15.08 -17.29
C GLY A 724 21.53 -16.59 -17.49
N VAL A 725 20.33 -17.03 -17.85
CA VAL A 725 20.00 -18.42 -18.22
C VAL A 725 19.69 -18.45 -19.72
N GLY A 726 20.34 -19.35 -20.47
CA GLY A 726 20.13 -19.40 -21.91
C GLY A 726 18.75 -19.93 -22.32
N ASP A 727 18.22 -19.42 -23.44
CA ASP A 727 16.87 -19.70 -23.95
C ASP A 727 16.51 -21.20 -24.01
N VAL A 728 17.51 -22.08 -24.22
CA VAL A 728 17.29 -23.52 -24.37
C VAL A 728 17.09 -24.24 -23.03
N CYS A 729 17.59 -23.67 -21.94
CA CYS A 729 17.53 -24.23 -20.60
C CYS A 729 16.65 -23.38 -19.66
N ASP A 730 16.20 -22.20 -20.12
CA ASP A 730 15.31 -21.32 -19.41
C ASP A 730 13.84 -21.80 -19.47
N ASN A 731 13.26 -22.02 -18.29
CA ASN A 731 11.86 -22.37 -18.14
C ASN A 731 10.89 -21.16 -18.27
N CYS A 732 11.40 -19.94 -18.42
CA CYS A 732 10.66 -18.71 -18.74
C CYS A 732 11.42 -17.73 -19.66
N TRP A 733 11.98 -18.21 -20.78
CA TRP A 733 12.76 -17.47 -21.80
C TRP A 733 12.28 -16.10 -22.32
N LEU A 734 11.12 -15.58 -21.90
CA LEU A 734 10.64 -14.23 -22.22
C LEU A 734 10.46 -13.35 -20.98
N LYS A 735 10.75 -13.85 -19.78
CA LYS A 735 10.48 -13.19 -18.50
C LYS A 735 11.53 -13.55 -17.45
N TYR A 736 12.41 -12.57 -17.21
CA TYR A 736 13.50 -12.57 -16.23
C TYR A 736 13.22 -13.41 -14.96
N ASN A 737 13.90 -14.55 -14.82
CA ASN A 737 13.75 -15.50 -13.72
C ASN A 737 15.03 -16.29 -13.40
N PRO A 738 16.15 -15.65 -12.99
CA PRO A 738 17.46 -16.31 -12.87
C PRO A 738 17.50 -17.53 -11.93
N SER A 739 16.56 -17.60 -10.97
CA SER A 739 16.44 -18.72 -10.03
C SER A 739 15.92 -20.02 -10.65
N GLN A 740 15.29 -19.95 -11.83
CA GLN A 740 14.65 -21.07 -12.52
C GLN A 740 13.66 -21.86 -11.63
N LEU A 741 13.08 -21.21 -10.61
CA LEU A 741 12.16 -21.86 -9.68
C LEU A 741 10.93 -22.38 -10.43
N ASN A 742 10.64 -23.66 -10.26
CA ASN A 742 9.51 -24.36 -10.88
C ASN A 742 8.95 -25.34 -9.83
N SER A 743 7.86 -24.95 -9.17
CA SER A 743 7.39 -25.61 -7.95
C SER A 743 6.55 -26.85 -8.22
N ASP A 744 5.93 -26.95 -9.39
CA ASP A 744 5.14 -28.10 -9.79
C ASP A 744 5.89 -29.06 -10.74
N GLY A 745 7.01 -28.60 -11.31
CA GLY A 745 7.88 -29.38 -12.18
C GLY A 745 7.37 -29.51 -13.61
N ASP A 746 6.48 -28.61 -14.06
CA ASP A 746 6.05 -28.58 -15.45
C ASP A 746 7.08 -27.90 -16.38
N LYS A 747 6.72 -27.50 -17.60
CA LYS A 747 7.71 -26.89 -18.54
C LYS A 747 7.89 -25.38 -18.34
N TYR A 748 7.06 -24.74 -17.52
CA TYR A 748 7.06 -23.30 -17.26
C TYR A 748 7.58 -23.06 -15.83
N GLY A 749 8.44 -22.06 -15.66
CA GLY A 749 8.87 -21.64 -14.33
C GLY A 749 7.81 -20.79 -13.64
N ASN A 750 7.86 -20.71 -12.31
CA ASN A 750 6.93 -19.92 -11.48
C ASN A 750 6.77 -18.47 -11.97
N ALA A 751 7.79 -17.90 -12.61
CA ALA A 751 7.73 -16.52 -13.11
C ALA A 751 6.75 -16.36 -14.27
N CYS A 752 6.61 -17.35 -15.14
CA CYS A 752 5.79 -17.32 -16.35
C CYS A 752 4.67 -18.36 -16.34
N ASP A 753 4.48 -19.04 -15.21
CA ASP A 753 3.42 -20.00 -14.98
C ASP A 753 2.20 -19.33 -14.35
N THR A 754 1.04 -19.44 -14.99
CA THR A 754 -0.25 -18.93 -14.54
C THR A 754 -0.84 -19.76 -13.40
N CYS A 755 -0.36 -21.00 -13.18
CA CYS A 755 -0.66 -21.80 -11.99
C CYS A 755 0.61 -22.43 -11.40
N PRO A 756 1.47 -21.66 -10.70
CA PRO A 756 2.81 -22.07 -10.24
C PRO A 756 2.93 -23.36 -9.40
N TYR A 757 1.79 -23.91 -8.95
CA TYR A 757 1.72 -25.06 -8.06
C TYR A 757 0.91 -26.23 -8.65
N LEU A 758 0.44 -26.12 -9.90
CA LEU A 758 -0.42 -27.12 -10.54
C LEU A 758 0.00 -27.37 -12.00
N THR A 759 0.60 -28.54 -12.23
CA THR A 759 1.16 -28.89 -13.53
C THR A 759 0.13 -28.79 -14.66
N HIS A 760 0.38 -27.96 -15.67
CA HIS A 760 -0.47 -27.92 -16.85
C HIS A 760 0.22 -27.52 -18.18
N PRO A 761 -0.06 -28.25 -19.27
CA PRO A 761 0.71 -28.06 -20.51
C PRO A 761 0.39 -26.80 -21.33
N TYR A 762 -0.66 -26.03 -21.00
CA TYR A 762 -1.25 -25.04 -21.94
C TYR A 762 -1.43 -23.60 -21.44
N GLN A 763 -1.21 -23.28 -20.16
CA GLN A 763 -1.22 -21.89 -19.64
C GLN A 763 -2.47 -21.11 -20.09
N VAL A 764 -3.65 -21.73 -19.95
CA VAL A 764 -4.92 -21.12 -20.35
C VAL A 764 -5.39 -20.22 -19.22
N ASP A 765 -5.67 -18.98 -19.55
CA ASP A 765 -6.25 -17.94 -18.70
C ASP A 765 -7.32 -17.25 -19.57
N TYR A 766 -8.59 -17.61 -19.36
CA TYR A 766 -9.69 -17.23 -20.24
C TYR A 766 -10.15 -15.78 -20.03
N ASP A 767 -10.06 -15.26 -18.81
CA ASP A 767 -10.50 -13.91 -18.46
C ASP A 767 -9.35 -12.90 -18.29
N ASN A 768 -8.10 -13.35 -18.48
CA ASN A 768 -6.85 -12.59 -18.44
C ASN A 768 -6.62 -11.90 -17.08
N ASP A 769 -6.99 -12.57 -15.99
CA ASP A 769 -6.79 -12.07 -14.63
C ASP A 769 -5.43 -12.42 -14.04
N THR A 770 -4.55 -13.04 -14.84
CA THR A 770 -3.20 -13.53 -14.56
C THR A 770 -3.12 -14.88 -13.84
N LEU A 771 -4.25 -15.46 -13.47
CA LEU A 771 -4.37 -16.80 -12.91
C LEU A 771 -4.86 -17.78 -13.97
N GLY A 772 -4.30 -18.99 -14.01
CA GLY A 772 -4.74 -19.99 -14.99
C GLY A 772 -6.09 -20.60 -14.60
N ASP A 773 -6.90 -20.96 -15.60
CA ASP A 773 -8.23 -21.57 -15.44
C ASP A 773 -8.26 -22.79 -14.47
N LEU A 774 -7.12 -23.46 -14.29
CA LEU A 774 -6.98 -24.65 -13.44
C LEU A 774 -6.82 -24.33 -11.95
N CYS A 775 -6.33 -23.14 -11.62
CA CYS A 775 -6.17 -22.66 -10.25
C CYS A 775 -7.11 -21.49 -9.92
N ASP A 776 -7.97 -21.11 -10.87
CA ASP A 776 -8.93 -20.04 -10.74
C ASP A 776 -10.31 -20.52 -10.26
N ASN A 777 -10.83 -19.93 -9.18
CA ASN A 777 -12.16 -20.16 -8.66
C ASN A 777 -13.27 -19.40 -9.41
N CYS A 778 -12.91 -18.53 -10.36
CA CYS A 778 -13.79 -17.89 -11.34
C CYS A 778 -13.21 -17.82 -12.76
N PRO A 779 -13.01 -18.96 -13.48
CA PRO A 779 -12.35 -19.03 -14.81
C PRO A 779 -12.97 -18.24 -15.98
N GLY A 780 -13.99 -17.44 -15.74
CA GLY A 780 -14.59 -16.57 -16.75
C GLY A 780 -14.91 -15.17 -16.25
N VAL A 781 -14.48 -14.81 -15.04
CA VAL A 781 -14.70 -13.50 -14.42
C VAL A 781 -13.46 -13.12 -13.62
N ALA A 782 -12.67 -12.19 -14.19
CA ALA A 782 -11.38 -11.82 -13.65
C ALA A 782 -11.41 -11.46 -12.15
N ASN A 783 -10.67 -12.20 -11.34
CA ASN A 783 -10.62 -12.06 -9.89
C ASN A 783 -9.26 -12.50 -9.31
N THR A 784 -8.19 -11.77 -9.63
CA THR A 784 -6.82 -12.08 -9.22
C THR A 784 -6.61 -12.29 -7.71
N ASN A 785 -7.52 -11.80 -6.85
CA ASN A 785 -7.49 -11.98 -5.40
C ASN A 785 -8.05 -13.32 -4.91
N GLN A 786 -8.75 -14.07 -5.76
CA GLN A 786 -9.32 -15.40 -5.47
C GLN A 786 -10.15 -15.45 -4.19
N SER A 787 -10.85 -14.35 -3.86
CA SER A 787 -11.73 -14.31 -2.69
C SER A 787 -12.86 -15.34 -2.84
N ASP A 788 -13.08 -16.12 -1.78
CA ASP A 788 -14.16 -17.10 -1.63
C ASP A 788 -14.65 -17.01 -0.18
N SER A 789 -15.64 -16.15 0.04
CA SER A 789 -16.08 -15.72 1.38
C SER A 789 -16.79 -16.81 2.17
N ASP A 790 -17.36 -17.82 1.49
CA ASP A 790 -18.07 -18.93 2.13
C ASP A 790 -17.40 -20.30 1.98
N GLY A 791 -16.35 -20.39 1.16
CA GLY A 791 -15.47 -21.55 1.03
C GLY A 791 -16.06 -22.68 0.20
N ASP A 792 -16.97 -22.41 -0.73
CA ASP A 792 -17.60 -23.43 -1.57
C ASP A 792 -16.82 -23.79 -2.85
N GLY A 793 -15.77 -23.02 -3.15
CA GLY A 793 -14.90 -23.21 -4.31
C GLY A 793 -15.32 -22.40 -5.55
N ILE A 794 -16.34 -21.55 -5.46
CA ILE A 794 -16.71 -20.54 -6.46
C ILE A 794 -16.30 -19.18 -5.89
N GLY A 795 -15.53 -18.39 -6.64
CA GLY A 795 -15.06 -17.10 -6.14
C GLY A 795 -16.18 -16.06 -6.03
N ASP A 796 -16.04 -15.12 -5.10
CA ASP A 796 -17.01 -14.04 -4.82
C ASP A 796 -17.41 -13.24 -6.08
N ALA A 797 -16.53 -13.21 -7.09
CA ALA A 797 -16.74 -12.50 -8.35
C ALA A 797 -17.75 -13.18 -9.28
N CYS A 798 -17.85 -14.52 -9.21
CA CYS A 798 -18.72 -15.34 -10.04
C CYS A 798 -19.74 -16.16 -9.24
N ASP A 799 -19.73 -16.02 -7.91
CA ASP A 799 -20.74 -16.57 -7.02
C ASP A 799 -21.96 -15.64 -6.96
N ASN A 800 -23.13 -16.20 -7.25
CA ASN A 800 -24.40 -15.47 -7.15
C ASN A 800 -24.99 -15.53 -5.73
N CYS A 801 -24.34 -16.21 -4.79
CA CYS A 801 -24.62 -16.18 -3.36
C CYS A 801 -23.35 -16.15 -2.46
N PRO A 802 -22.53 -15.08 -2.50
CA PRO A 802 -21.18 -15.01 -1.90
C PRO A 802 -21.02 -15.30 -0.40
N LEU A 803 -22.11 -15.45 0.33
CA LEU A 803 -22.13 -15.68 1.78
C LEU A 803 -22.77 -17.02 2.16
N ASN A 804 -23.15 -17.83 1.17
CA ASN A 804 -23.93 -19.04 1.37
C ASN A 804 -23.40 -20.23 0.56
N SER A 805 -22.50 -20.97 1.17
CA SER A 805 -21.77 -22.09 0.56
C SER A 805 -22.69 -23.04 -0.23
N SER A 806 -22.59 -22.97 -1.57
CA SER A 806 -23.40 -23.73 -2.50
C SER A 806 -22.80 -23.71 -3.91
N THR A 807 -22.23 -24.83 -4.34
CA THR A 807 -21.71 -25.02 -5.72
C THR A 807 -22.79 -25.03 -6.82
N ASN A 808 -24.02 -24.67 -6.51
CA ASN A 808 -25.18 -24.67 -7.42
C ASN A 808 -25.66 -23.23 -7.65
N LEU A 809 -25.20 -22.63 -8.75
CA LEU A 809 -25.54 -21.27 -9.21
C LEU A 809 -26.94 -21.17 -9.83
N ALA A 810 -27.92 -21.86 -9.26
CA ALA A 810 -29.30 -21.78 -9.74
C ALA A 810 -29.84 -20.36 -9.55
N ASN A 811 -30.46 -19.81 -10.59
CA ASN A 811 -31.05 -18.48 -10.60
C ASN A 811 -32.23 -18.48 -11.57
N VAL A 812 -33.44 -18.63 -11.03
CA VAL A 812 -34.68 -18.91 -11.78
C VAL A 812 -35.23 -17.67 -12.50
N ASP A 813 -35.06 -16.49 -11.94
CA ASP A 813 -35.55 -15.23 -12.53
C ASP A 813 -34.46 -14.39 -13.20
N GLY A 814 -33.19 -14.76 -13.04
CA GLY A 814 -32.05 -14.23 -13.76
C GLY A 814 -31.55 -12.89 -13.23
N ASP A 815 -31.81 -12.58 -11.97
CA ASP A 815 -31.34 -11.35 -11.32
C ASP A 815 -29.92 -11.52 -10.75
N LYS A 816 -29.41 -10.59 -9.95
CA LYS A 816 -28.06 -10.69 -9.40
C LYS A 816 -27.88 -11.83 -8.38
N TRP A 817 -28.95 -12.33 -7.77
CA TRP A 817 -28.91 -13.21 -6.61
C TRP A 817 -29.34 -14.64 -6.98
N GLY A 818 -28.60 -15.63 -6.50
CA GLY A 818 -28.97 -17.03 -6.71
C GLY A 818 -30.19 -17.42 -5.89
N ASP A 819 -30.93 -18.44 -6.34
CA ASP A 819 -32.15 -18.96 -5.70
C ASP A 819 -32.00 -19.23 -4.19
N LEU A 820 -30.77 -19.46 -3.72
CA LEU A 820 -30.46 -19.79 -2.34
C LEU A 820 -30.46 -18.56 -1.42
N CYS A 821 -30.04 -17.41 -1.93
CA CYS A 821 -29.90 -16.15 -1.21
C CYS A 821 -30.88 -15.06 -1.69
N ASP A 822 -31.68 -15.36 -2.72
CA ASP A 822 -32.71 -14.48 -3.24
C ASP A 822 -34.01 -14.54 -2.41
N ASN A 823 -34.40 -13.40 -1.84
CA ASN A 823 -35.64 -13.20 -1.11
C ASN A 823 -36.89 -13.15 -2.01
N CYS A 824 -36.72 -13.22 -3.34
CA CYS A 824 -37.78 -13.23 -4.34
C CYS A 824 -37.55 -14.15 -5.56
N LYS A 825 -37.07 -15.37 -5.34
CA LYS A 825 -36.74 -16.51 -6.28
C LYS A 825 -37.40 -16.66 -7.66
N LYS A 826 -38.51 -15.98 -7.95
CA LYS A 826 -39.25 -16.04 -9.22
C LYS A 826 -39.49 -14.66 -9.84
N LYS A 827 -39.00 -13.59 -9.21
CA LYS A 827 -39.18 -12.21 -9.65
C LYS A 827 -37.95 -11.39 -9.25
N ALA A 828 -37.15 -11.10 -10.26
CA ALA A 828 -35.93 -10.31 -10.17
C ALA A 828 -36.06 -9.03 -9.32
N ASN A 829 -35.18 -8.90 -8.34
CA ASN A 829 -35.00 -7.75 -7.46
C ASN A 829 -33.56 -7.66 -6.95
N ASP A 830 -32.67 -7.11 -7.78
CA ASP A 830 -31.25 -6.93 -7.48
C ASP A 830 -30.96 -6.17 -6.17
N ASP A 831 -31.91 -5.38 -5.67
CA ASP A 831 -31.76 -4.60 -4.43
C ASP A 831 -32.03 -5.41 -3.16
N GLN A 832 -32.65 -6.59 -3.29
CA GLN A 832 -33.07 -7.47 -2.19
C GLN A 832 -33.80 -6.71 -1.07
N ASN A 833 -34.50 -5.62 -1.40
CA ASN A 833 -35.23 -4.83 -0.42
C ASN A 833 -36.35 -5.68 0.19
N ASP A 834 -36.40 -5.70 1.51
CA ASP A 834 -37.37 -6.41 2.33
C ASP A 834 -37.75 -5.45 3.46
N THR A 835 -38.72 -4.58 3.15
CA THR A 835 -39.05 -3.39 3.94
C THR A 835 -39.64 -3.76 5.30
N ASP A 836 -40.31 -4.91 5.41
CA ASP A 836 -40.81 -5.44 6.68
C ASP A 836 -39.92 -6.53 7.30
N SER A 837 -38.83 -6.90 6.60
CA SER A 837 -37.80 -7.84 7.04
C SER A 837 -38.34 -9.23 7.37
N ASP A 838 -39.38 -9.67 6.67
CA ASP A 838 -40.03 -10.96 6.89
C ASP A 838 -39.35 -12.13 6.12
N GLY A 839 -38.35 -11.80 5.29
CA GLY A 839 -37.59 -12.73 4.46
C GLY A 839 -38.16 -12.90 3.04
N VAL A 840 -39.21 -12.16 2.68
CA VAL A 840 -39.79 -12.07 1.34
C VAL A 840 -39.54 -10.66 0.82
N GLY A 841 -38.85 -10.53 -0.32
CA GLY A 841 -38.54 -9.20 -0.85
C GLY A 841 -39.78 -8.42 -1.30
N ASP A 842 -39.73 -7.10 -1.23
CA ASP A 842 -40.81 -6.17 -1.61
C ASP A 842 -41.35 -6.45 -3.02
N ALA A 843 -40.48 -6.93 -3.92
CA ALA A 843 -40.86 -7.24 -5.30
C ALA A 843 -41.89 -8.38 -5.38
N CYS A 844 -41.84 -9.36 -4.49
CA CYS A 844 -42.70 -10.54 -4.51
C CYS A 844 -43.57 -10.67 -3.26
N ASP A 845 -43.41 -9.78 -2.28
CA ASP A 845 -44.32 -9.64 -1.17
C ASP A 845 -45.52 -8.75 -1.55
N CYS A 846 -46.72 -9.31 -1.39
CA CYS A 846 -47.97 -8.59 -1.64
C CYS A 846 -48.58 -8.06 -0.30
N SER A 847 -47.78 -7.99 0.79
CA SER A 847 -48.19 -7.71 2.17
C SER A 847 -47.52 -6.48 2.82
N ASP A 848 -46.56 -5.86 2.13
CA ASP A 848 -45.54 -4.88 2.58
C ASP A 848 -45.98 -3.66 3.42
N GLY A 849 -47.27 -3.40 3.64
CA GLY A 849 -47.73 -2.36 4.55
C GLY A 849 -47.28 -0.93 4.23
N VAL A 850 -46.58 -0.69 3.11
CA VAL A 850 -46.09 0.63 2.70
C VAL A 850 -46.99 1.21 1.61
N LYS A 851 -47.63 2.33 1.94
CA LYS A 851 -48.35 3.15 0.97
C LYS A 851 -47.36 3.95 0.10
N GLY A 852 -46.80 3.32 -0.92
CA GLY A 852 -46.16 3.96 -2.07
C GLY A 852 -47.16 4.16 -3.21
N ALA A 853 -47.10 5.29 -3.92
CA ALA A 853 -48.07 5.64 -4.94
C ALA A 853 -47.85 4.87 -6.26
N TYR A 854 -48.90 4.18 -6.74
CA TYR A 854 -49.05 3.60 -8.09
C TYR A 854 -47.97 2.60 -8.54
N GLU A 855 -48.15 1.33 -8.18
CA GLU A 855 -47.61 0.21 -8.95
C GLU A 855 -48.74 -0.39 -9.82
N SER A 856 -48.69 -0.14 -11.13
CA SER A 856 -49.49 -0.89 -12.10
C SER A 856 -48.58 -1.93 -12.76
N GLY A 857 -48.74 -3.22 -12.42
CA GLY A 857 -48.06 -4.28 -13.18
C GLY A 857 -47.70 -5.58 -12.47
N VAL A 858 -47.98 -5.75 -11.17
CA VAL A 858 -47.62 -6.99 -10.47
C VAL A 858 -48.74 -8.04 -10.59
N ASP A 859 -48.50 -9.07 -11.40
CA ASP A 859 -49.32 -10.28 -11.47
C ASP A 859 -48.87 -11.26 -10.36
N CYS A 860 -49.37 -11.07 -9.12
CA CYS A 860 -49.22 -12.06 -8.04
C CYS A 860 -50.10 -13.28 -8.41
N GLY A 861 -49.56 -14.22 -9.20
CA GLY A 861 -50.27 -15.41 -9.69
C GLY A 861 -50.86 -16.28 -8.57
N GLY A 862 -52.13 -16.05 -8.23
CA GLY A 862 -52.88 -16.83 -7.24
C GLY A 862 -54.17 -16.16 -6.79
N SER A 863 -55.23 -16.94 -6.54
CA SER A 863 -56.59 -16.42 -6.29
C SER A 863 -56.75 -15.77 -4.90
N CYS A 864 -57.10 -14.47 -4.88
CA CYS A 864 -57.51 -13.73 -3.69
C CYS A 864 -58.67 -14.40 -2.91
N PRO A 865 -58.61 -14.49 -1.56
CA PRO A 865 -59.79 -14.56 -0.71
C PRO A 865 -60.18 -13.18 -0.20
N SER A 866 -61.36 -12.75 -0.62
CA SER A 866 -62.12 -11.62 -0.10
C SER A 866 -62.30 -11.69 1.44
N LYS A 867 -61.66 -10.78 2.18
CA LYS A 867 -62.13 -10.10 3.41
C LYS A 867 -60.95 -9.45 4.15
N CYS A 868 -60.81 -8.13 4.05
CA CYS A 868 -60.92 -7.23 5.20
C CYS A 868 -60.93 -5.77 4.74
N ILE A 869 -61.88 -5.04 5.31
CA ILE A 869 -62.17 -3.63 5.16
C ILE A 869 -61.56 -2.94 6.39
N ASP A 870 -60.79 -1.87 6.14
CA ASP A 870 -60.62 -0.63 6.92
C ASP A 870 -60.35 -0.72 8.45
N CYS A 871 -59.18 -0.26 8.90
CA CYS A 871 -58.85 0.12 10.30
C CYS A 871 -58.00 1.41 10.22
N PHE A 872 -58.39 2.59 10.70
CA PHE A 872 -59.11 2.91 11.93
C PHE A 872 -60.10 4.07 11.74
N ALA A 873 -61.40 3.75 11.78
CA ALA A 873 -62.46 4.65 12.26
C ALA A 873 -63.65 3.81 12.73
N ASP A 874 -63.66 3.42 14.00
CA ASP A 874 -64.66 3.85 14.98
C ASP A 874 -64.56 2.99 16.24
N ALA A 875 -64.37 3.66 17.38
CA ALA A 875 -64.75 3.11 18.67
C ALA A 875 -66.29 3.13 18.77
N GLY A 876 -66.88 1.95 18.93
CA GLY A 876 -68.29 1.77 19.28
C GLY A 876 -68.44 0.75 20.40
N TYR A 877 -68.49 1.24 21.64
CA TYR A 877 -69.16 0.69 22.84
C TYR A 877 -69.23 -0.85 23.06
N GLY A 878 -68.61 -1.29 24.17
CA GLY A 878 -68.88 -2.54 24.90
C GLY A 878 -68.10 -3.75 24.34
N ASP A 879 -67.35 -4.54 25.11
CA ASP A 879 -67.49 -4.93 26.51
C ASP A 879 -66.11 -5.16 27.19
N GLU A 880 -66.14 -5.37 28.51
CA GLU A 880 -65.12 -5.18 29.55
C GLU A 880 -63.83 -6.05 29.54
N GLU A 881 -63.28 -6.57 28.43
CA GLU A 881 -62.08 -7.44 28.51
C GLU A 881 -60.88 -7.12 27.61
N ASP A 882 -60.98 -6.16 26.67
CA ASP A 882 -59.87 -5.89 25.74
C ASP A 882 -58.94 -4.78 26.26
N ALA A 883 -58.12 -5.11 27.26
CA ALA A 883 -56.79 -4.53 27.32
C ALA A 883 -55.92 -5.33 26.34
N ASP A 884 -55.62 -4.75 25.17
CA ASP A 884 -54.74 -5.40 24.18
C ASP A 884 -53.34 -5.53 24.76
N TYR A 885 -52.99 -6.75 25.18
CA TYR A 885 -51.69 -7.08 25.73
C TYR A 885 -50.73 -7.49 24.61
N PHE A 886 -49.70 -6.69 24.37
CA PHE A 886 -48.55 -7.12 23.57
C PHE A 886 -47.66 -8.05 24.39
N ALA A 887 -47.49 -9.31 23.96
CA ALA A 887 -46.59 -10.26 24.58
C ALA A 887 -45.17 -10.08 24.03
N LEU A 888 -44.23 -9.61 24.86
CA LEU A 888 -42.83 -9.47 24.49
C LEU A 888 -42.08 -10.73 24.91
N GLY A 889 -41.35 -11.33 23.97
CA GLY A 889 -40.55 -12.52 24.23
C GLY A 889 -39.33 -12.55 23.32
N SER A 890 -38.29 -11.77 23.62
CA SER A 890 -36.96 -11.94 23.03
C SER A 890 -35.91 -11.04 23.70
N SER A 891 -34.64 -11.43 23.50
CA SER A 891 -33.38 -10.76 23.81
C SER A 891 -33.31 -9.27 23.45
N ALA A 892 -34.18 -8.79 22.57
CA ALA A 892 -34.28 -7.39 22.17
C ALA A 892 -34.61 -6.45 23.35
N VAL A 893 -35.48 -6.86 24.28
CA VAL A 893 -35.84 -6.03 25.46
C VAL A 893 -34.69 -5.99 26.46
N ASN A 894 -33.99 -7.12 26.67
CA ASN A 894 -32.81 -7.19 27.54
C ASN A 894 -31.68 -6.31 26.99
N ASN A 895 -31.43 -6.36 25.69
CA ASN A 895 -30.41 -5.53 25.04
C ASN A 895 -30.77 -4.03 25.10
N ALA A 896 -32.04 -3.69 24.89
CA ALA A 896 -32.51 -2.30 24.98
C ALA A 896 -32.40 -1.73 26.40
N ALA A 897 -32.73 -2.54 27.43
CA ALA A 897 -32.60 -2.14 28.82
C ALA A 897 -31.14 -1.96 29.25
N VAL A 898 -30.25 -2.87 28.85
CA VAL A 898 -28.80 -2.77 29.12
C VAL A 898 -28.19 -1.53 28.47
N GLN A 899 -28.64 -1.18 27.26
CA GLN A 899 -28.14 0.00 26.56
C GLN A 899 -28.64 1.32 27.20
N ALA A 900 -29.91 1.38 27.61
CA ALA A 900 -30.47 2.54 28.33
C ALA A 900 -29.77 2.79 29.68
N LEU A 901 -29.37 1.72 30.39
CA LEU A 901 -28.62 1.81 31.64
C LEU A 901 -27.18 2.30 31.45
N LYS A 902 -26.51 1.92 30.35
CA LYS A 902 -25.19 2.44 29.99
C LYS A 902 -25.25 3.95 29.70
N GLU A 903 -26.25 4.40 28.95
CA GLU A 903 -26.47 5.82 28.67
C GLU A 903 -26.70 6.62 29.96
N TYR A 904 -27.52 6.11 30.88
CA TYR A 904 -27.78 6.76 32.16
C TYR A 904 -26.55 6.77 33.09
N ALA A 905 -25.80 5.67 33.17
CA ALA A 905 -24.59 5.61 33.99
C ALA A 905 -23.49 6.55 33.48
N ASN A 906 -23.33 6.66 32.15
CA ASN A 906 -22.45 7.64 31.53
C ASN A 906 -22.90 9.08 31.83
N TRP A 907 -24.21 9.36 31.82
CA TRP A 907 -24.74 10.69 32.14
C TRP A 907 -24.52 11.09 33.61
N LYS A 908 -24.73 10.18 34.58
CA LYS A 908 -24.37 10.41 35.99
C LYS A 908 -22.85 10.37 36.26
N ASN A 909 -22.04 10.16 35.22
CA ASN A 909 -20.58 10.07 35.28
C ASN A 909 -20.08 8.95 36.21
N ILE A 910 -20.82 7.83 36.24
CA ILE A 910 -20.50 6.62 37.00
C ILE A 910 -19.70 5.68 36.08
N SER A 911 -18.47 5.33 36.48
CA SER A 911 -17.60 4.42 35.72
C SER A 911 -18.11 2.97 35.82
N VAL A 912 -18.62 2.43 34.71
CA VAL A 912 -19.18 1.07 34.65
C VAL A 912 -18.14 0.10 34.09
N ASN A 913 -17.33 -0.49 34.97
CA ASN A 913 -16.18 -1.32 34.54
C ASN A 913 -16.52 -2.82 34.36
N SER A 914 -17.73 -3.25 34.74
CA SER A 914 -18.44 -4.44 34.24
C SER A 914 -19.82 -4.46 34.92
N LEU A 915 -20.89 -4.59 34.14
CA LEU A 915 -22.23 -4.80 34.70
C LEU A 915 -22.39 -6.29 35.00
N ASP A 916 -22.93 -6.61 36.17
CA ASP A 916 -23.48 -7.94 36.43
C ASP A 916 -24.68 -8.13 35.49
N THR A 917 -24.54 -8.99 34.48
CA THR A 917 -25.62 -9.32 33.52
C THR A 917 -26.41 -10.55 33.96
N SER A 918 -26.30 -10.97 35.22
CA SER A 918 -27.10 -12.08 35.74
C SER A 918 -28.59 -11.76 35.69
N ASP A 919 -29.40 -12.80 35.51
CA ASP A 919 -30.86 -12.70 35.53
C ASP A 919 -31.36 -12.07 36.85
N GLU A 920 -30.65 -12.23 37.96
CA GLU A 920 -30.94 -11.59 39.27
C GLU A 920 -30.74 -10.07 39.24
N TYR A 921 -29.69 -9.55 38.59
CA TYR A 921 -29.47 -8.09 38.48
C TYR A 921 -30.52 -7.44 37.57
N ILE A 922 -30.89 -8.12 36.48
CA ILE A 922 -31.95 -7.70 35.55
C ILE A 922 -33.32 -7.71 36.23
N GLU A 923 -33.61 -8.70 37.08
CA GLU A 923 -34.84 -8.75 37.90
C GLU A 923 -34.90 -7.61 38.93
N VAL A 924 -33.79 -7.26 39.60
CA VAL A 924 -33.76 -6.17 40.58
C VAL A 924 -33.97 -4.80 39.92
N VAL A 925 -33.39 -4.56 38.74
CA VAL A 925 -33.60 -3.30 38.01
C VAL A 925 -35.01 -3.21 37.44
N SER A 926 -35.54 -4.32 36.91
CA SER A 926 -36.93 -4.39 36.43
C SER A 926 -37.94 -4.21 37.56
N TRP A 927 -37.65 -4.76 38.75
CA TRP A 927 -38.43 -4.55 39.98
C TRP A 927 -38.35 -3.09 40.48
N TYR A 928 -37.19 -2.44 40.37
CA TYR A 928 -37.01 -1.03 40.73
C TYR A 928 -37.85 -0.10 39.83
N VAL A 929 -37.83 -0.30 38.51
CA VAL A 929 -38.63 0.46 37.54
C VAL A 929 -40.13 0.22 37.70
N ALA A 930 -40.55 -1.02 37.98
CA ALA A 930 -41.96 -1.36 38.17
C ALA A 930 -42.55 -0.79 39.47
N ASN A 931 -41.77 -0.67 40.55
CA ASN A 931 -42.27 -0.18 41.85
C ASN A 931 -42.14 1.34 42.07
N HIS A 932 -41.42 2.06 41.20
CA HIS A 932 -41.24 3.51 41.32
C HIS A 932 -41.94 4.31 40.21
N THR A 933 -42.72 3.64 39.36
CA THR A 933 -43.56 4.27 38.31
C THR A 933 -45.02 4.48 38.72
N GLU A 934 -45.40 4.14 39.94
CA GLU A 934 -46.72 4.46 40.48
C GLU A 934 -46.65 5.68 41.39
N TRP A 935 -46.96 6.86 40.84
CA TRP A 935 -47.69 7.85 41.64
C TRP A 935 -48.67 8.67 40.81
N THR A 936 -49.86 8.74 41.38
CA THR A 936 -51.09 9.37 40.90
C THR A 936 -51.07 10.88 41.12
N SER A 937 -51.76 11.57 40.22
CA SER A 937 -52.20 12.97 40.22
C SER A 937 -52.25 13.69 41.57
N ASP A 938 -51.83 14.97 41.59
CA ASP A 938 -52.63 16.01 42.24
C ASP A 938 -52.34 17.41 41.68
N ASP A 939 -53.39 18.21 41.75
CA ASP A 939 -53.63 19.58 41.27
C ASP A 939 -52.62 20.67 41.71
N ASP A 940 -52.78 21.81 41.03
CA ASP A 940 -52.53 23.20 41.45
C ASP A 940 -51.28 23.96 40.91
N ASP A 941 -51.61 25.01 40.14
CA ASP A 941 -50.99 26.34 40.05
C ASP A 941 -49.46 26.46 39.85
N CYS A 942 -49.04 26.87 38.63
CA CYS A 942 -48.23 28.10 38.48
C CYS A 942 -48.11 28.58 37.02
N ASP A 943 -48.73 29.72 36.73
CA ASP A 943 -48.43 30.63 35.60
C ASP A 943 -46.94 31.07 35.60
N ILE A 944 -46.28 31.10 34.43
CA ILE A 944 -45.40 32.20 33.95
C ILE A 944 -45.04 31.99 32.47
N CYS A 945 -45.19 33.06 31.69
CA CYS A 945 -45.14 33.13 30.23
C CYS A 945 -43.73 33.27 29.60
N ALA A 946 -43.64 32.80 28.34
CA ALA A 946 -43.09 33.46 27.14
C ALA A 946 -41.57 33.53 26.89
N GLY A 947 -41.15 32.86 25.81
CA GLY A 947 -39.93 33.12 25.04
C GLY A 947 -39.79 32.13 23.87
N GLU A 948 -39.74 32.63 22.64
CA GLU A 948 -39.72 31.86 21.39
C GLU A 948 -38.43 31.02 21.21
N GLY A 949 -38.55 29.75 20.81
CA GLY A 949 -37.42 28.92 20.36
C GLY A 949 -37.74 27.42 20.30
N VAL A 950 -37.34 26.76 19.20
CA VAL A 950 -37.31 25.30 19.08
C VAL A 950 -36.25 24.77 20.07
N ILE A 951 -36.63 23.87 20.97
CA ILE A 951 -35.73 23.23 21.95
C ILE A 951 -35.22 21.93 21.33
N TYR A 952 -33.91 21.77 21.19
CA TYR A 952 -33.29 20.51 20.76
C TYR A 952 -33.05 19.59 21.97
N ALA A 953 -32.91 18.28 21.74
CA ALA A 953 -32.76 17.29 22.82
C ALA A 953 -31.58 17.59 23.79
N ASP A 954 -30.58 18.33 23.31
CA ASP A 954 -29.40 18.73 24.09
C ASP A 954 -29.70 19.88 25.07
N ASP A 955 -30.73 20.69 24.80
CA ASP A 955 -31.08 21.86 25.63
C ASP A 955 -31.80 21.45 26.93
N LEU A 956 -32.42 20.26 26.98
CA LEU A 956 -33.07 19.74 28.20
C LEU A 956 -32.05 19.32 29.28
N ILE A 957 -30.81 19.00 28.88
CA ILE A 957 -29.75 18.54 29.79
C ILE A 957 -29.10 19.70 30.55
N THR A 958 -29.26 20.95 30.08
CA THR A 958 -28.50 22.10 30.61
C THR A 958 -29.35 23.19 31.27
N SER A 959 -30.68 23.12 31.23
CA SER A 959 -31.57 24.17 31.77
C SER A 959 -32.37 23.73 33.00
N THR A 960 -31.73 23.33 34.09
CA THR A 960 -32.45 23.06 35.35
C THR A 960 -32.05 24.04 36.45
N SER A 961 -32.76 25.17 36.48
CA SER A 961 -32.92 25.93 37.72
C SER A 961 -33.96 25.21 38.58
N ASP A 962 -33.47 24.21 39.29
CA ASP A 962 -33.82 23.79 40.64
C ASP A 962 -35.11 24.42 41.21
N ARG A 963 -36.23 23.68 41.14
CA ARG A 963 -37.38 23.85 42.03
C ARG A 963 -38.42 22.72 41.88
N CYS A 964 -38.31 21.69 42.72
CA CYS A 964 -39.49 21.10 43.36
C CYS A 964 -39.14 20.58 44.75
N SER A 965 -39.72 21.24 45.75
CA SER A 965 -39.52 20.99 47.17
C SER A 965 -40.47 19.92 47.68
N LYS A 966 -39.96 18.71 47.90
CA LYS A 966 -40.22 17.78 49.03
C LYS A 966 -39.86 16.36 48.57
N ASP A 967 -38.59 16.10 48.77
CA ASP A 967 -37.88 14.88 48.44
C ASP A 967 -38.12 13.81 49.52
N TYR A 968 -38.54 12.63 49.09
CA TYR A 968 -37.99 11.38 49.58
C TYR A 968 -37.90 10.43 48.37
N CYS A 969 -36.69 10.40 47.80
CA CYS A 969 -36.16 9.51 46.76
C CYS A 969 -36.13 10.11 45.33
N GLY A 970 -35.12 10.95 45.07
CA GLY A 970 -34.24 10.85 43.88
C GLY A 970 -34.89 11.00 42.50
N ASP A 971 -34.96 12.26 42.06
CA ASP A 971 -34.88 12.80 40.69
C ASP A 971 -35.83 12.29 39.57
N CYS A 972 -36.83 13.10 39.24
CA CYS A 972 -37.64 13.00 38.00
C CYS A 972 -36.80 13.06 36.70
N GLU A 973 -35.60 13.65 36.75
CA GLU A 973 -34.66 13.68 35.63
C GLU A 973 -34.14 12.30 35.27
N ASP A 974 -33.91 11.44 36.27
CA ASP A 974 -33.34 10.10 36.09
C ASP A 974 -34.34 9.18 35.38
N HIS A 975 -35.62 9.29 35.76
CA HIS A 975 -36.71 8.55 35.11
C HIS A 975 -36.97 9.02 33.67
N ALA A 976 -36.89 10.33 33.39
CA ALA A 976 -37.10 10.86 32.04
C ALA A 976 -35.99 10.39 31.08
N ILE A 977 -34.74 10.37 31.53
CA ILE A 977 -33.59 9.94 30.72
C ILE A 977 -33.67 8.43 30.43
N LEU A 978 -33.91 7.60 31.45
CA LEU A 978 -34.00 6.14 31.26
C LEU A 978 -35.13 5.75 30.31
N ARG A 979 -36.30 6.38 30.47
CA ARG A 979 -37.50 6.12 29.65
C ARG A 979 -37.30 6.56 28.20
N THR A 980 -36.65 7.70 28.00
CA THR A 980 -36.35 8.25 26.67
C THR A 980 -35.34 7.40 25.91
N ALA A 981 -34.30 6.94 26.60
CA ALA A 981 -33.30 6.03 26.04
C ALA A 981 -33.96 4.71 25.62
N LEU A 982 -34.77 4.09 26.50
CA LEU A 982 -35.45 2.83 26.20
C LEU A 982 -36.38 2.94 24.99
N LEU A 983 -37.18 4.02 24.88
CA LEU A 983 -38.08 4.24 23.74
C LEU A 983 -37.33 4.49 22.43
N ARG A 984 -36.17 5.16 22.47
CA ARG A 984 -35.29 5.31 21.29
C ARG A 984 -34.71 3.97 20.86
N THR A 985 -34.22 3.16 21.78
CA THR A 985 -33.61 1.86 21.46
C THR A 985 -34.64 0.84 20.96
N LEU A 986 -35.91 0.99 21.35
CA LEU A 986 -37.04 0.22 20.80
C LEU A 986 -37.58 0.79 19.47
N GLY A 987 -36.94 1.81 18.90
CA GLY A 987 -37.31 2.37 17.59
C GLY A 987 -38.58 3.23 17.58
N VAL A 988 -39.10 3.62 18.76
CA VAL A 988 -40.31 4.44 18.86
C VAL A 988 -39.97 5.91 18.61
N SER A 989 -40.43 6.47 17.49
CA SER A 989 -40.18 7.88 17.13
C SER A 989 -40.95 8.84 18.05
N TRP A 990 -40.24 9.87 18.53
CA TRP A 990 -40.79 10.90 19.44
C TRP A 990 -41.91 11.77 18.84
N LYS A 991 -42.07 11.78 17.50
CA LYS A 991 -43.11 12.58 16.83
C LYS A 991 -44.54 12.12 17.16
N CYS A 992 -44.71 10.94 17.76
CA CYS A 992 -46.04 10.39 18.05
C CYS A 992 -46.54 10.57 19.48
N VAL A 993 -45.77 11.17 20.41
CA VAL A 993 -46.10 11.03 21.86
C VAL A 993 -46.44 12.34 22.61
N PHE A 994 -46.15 13.54 22.10
CA PHE A 994 -46.60 14.77 22.78
C PHE A 994 -47.07 15.88 21.83
N CYS A 995 -48.34 16.27 21.97
CA CYS A 995 -48.73 17.68 21.83
C CYS A 995 -48.66 18.29 23.24
N ALA A 996 -47.54 18.94 23.55
CA ALA A 996 -47.46 19.80 24.72
C ALA A 996 -48.21 21.11 24.43
N ASP A 997 -49.06 21.49 25.36
CA ASP A 997 -49.70 22.79 25.56
C ASP A 997 -50.92 23.21 24.72
N HIS A 998 -51.96 23.44 25.50
CA HIS A 998 -53.33 23.71 25.11
C HIS A 998 -53.53 25.10 24.47
N TYR A 999 -52.50 25.93 24.26
CA TYR A 999 -52.67 27.35 23.94
C TYR A 999 -51.96 27.92 22.69
N GLU A 1000 -51.28 27.13 21.86
CA GLU A 1000 -50.82 27.66 20.56
C GLU A 1000 -51.86 27.53 19.44
N LYS A 1001 -51.89 28.54 18.56
CA LYS A 1001 -52.77 28.69 17.39
C LYS A 1001 -52.35 27.85 16.17
N SER A 1002 -51.32 27.01 16.30
CA SER A 1002 -50.62 26.40 15.15
C SER A 1002 -50.86 24.89 14.98
N CYS A 1003 -51.65 24.23 15.84
CA CYS A 1003 -51.94 22.81 15.69
C CYS A 1003 -53.23 22.59 14.88
N PRO A 1004 -53.28 21.65 13.91
CA PRO A 1004 -54.49 21.39 13.14
C PRO A 1004 -55.60 20.89 14.07
N LYS A 1005 -56.74 21.58 14.08
CA LYS A 1005 -57.96 21.05 14.69
C LYS A 1005 -58.46 19.92 13.81
N ASN A 1006 -58.80 18.77 14.39
CA ASN A 1006 -59.69 17.84 13.71
C ASN A 1006 -61.08 18.48 13.51
N ASP A 1007 -61.91 17.91 12.62
CA ASP A 1007 -63.11 18.51 12.04
C ASP A 1007 -64.25 18.91 13.03
N LYS A 1008 -64.02 18.78 14.34
CA LYS A 1008 -64.93 19.26 15.40
C LYS A 1008 -64.29 20.19 16.44
N GLY A 1009 -63.04 20.60 16.25
CA GLY A 1009 -62.43 21.70 17.00
C GLY A 1009 -61.94 21.41 18.42
N LYS A 1010 -61.63 20.15 18.77
CA LYS A 1010 -61.02 19.79 20.06
C LYS A 1010 -59.58 19.30 19.91
N LYS A 1011 -58.70 19.67 20.85
CA LYS A 1011 -57.30 19.21 20.94
C LYS A 1011 -57.25 17.81 21.59
N SER A 1012 -56.40 16.92 21.09
CA SER A 1012 -56.20 15.53 21.57
C SER A 1012 -55.16 15.47 22.69
N GLY A 1013 -55.47 14.72 23.76
CA GLY A 1013 -54.56 14.45 24.90
C GLY A 1013 -53.60 13.28 24.62
N GLY A 1014 -52.48 13.23 25.35
CA GLY A 1014 -51.43 12.21 25.22
C GLY A 1014 -51.72 10.92 26.00
N HIS A 1015 -51.09 9.83 25.56
CA HIS A 1015 -51.14 8.48 26.14
C HIS A 1015 -49.96 8.25 27.11
N THR A 1016 -50.15 7.36 28.09
CA THR A 1016 -49.07 6.93 29.01
C THR A 1016 -48.89 5.43 28.97
N PHE A 1017 -47.67 4.98 28.65
CA PHE A 1017 -47.31 3.56 28.59
C PHE A 1017 -46.51 3.11 29.81
N ASN A 1018 -46.84 1.93 30.35
CA ASN A 1018 -46.14 1.24 31.44
C ASN A 1018 -45.71 -0.17 31.03
N VAL A 1019 -44.66 -0.71 31.68
CA VAL A 1019 -44.22 -2.11 31.53
C VAL A 1019 -44.65 -2.89 32.76
N VAL A 1020 -45.44 -3.95 32.57
CA VAL A 1020 -45.97 -4.80 33.65
C VAL A 1020 -45.55 -6.26 33.45
N LEU A 1021 -45.21 -6.96 34.54
CA LEU A 1021 -44.91 -8.39 34.53
C LEU A 1021 -46.20 -9.19 34.70
N TYR A 1022 -46.67 -9.84 33.65
CA TYR A 1022 -47.91 -10.61 33.66
C TYR A 1022 -47.73 -11.99 33.00
N GLN A 1023 -48.00 -13.05 33.76
CA GLN A 1023 -47.76 -14.46 33.38
C GLN A 1023 -46.30 -14.73 32.99
N SER A 1024 -45.36 -14.30 33.83
CA SER A 1024 -43.91 -14.52 33.65
C SER A 1024 -43.34 -13.94 32.34
N LYS A 1025 -44.02 -12.95 31.76
CA LYS A 1025 -43.57 -12.18 30.61
C LYS A 1025 -43.82 -10.70 30.86
N TYR A 1026 -42.84 -9.87 30.53
CA TYR A 1026 -43.00 -8.41 30.58
C TYR A 1026 -43.86 -7.97 29.40
N ARG A 1027 -44.80 -7.04 29.64
CA ARG A 1027 -45.76 -6.55 28.66
C ARG A 1027 -45.85 -5.03 28.74
N ILE A 1028 -46.10 -4.37 27.62
CA ILE A 1028 -46.37 -2.92 27.59
C ILE A 1028 -47.88 -2.73 27.63
N MET A 1029 -48.35 -1.91 28.57
CA MET A 1029 -49.74 -1.47 28.69
C MET A 1029 -49.84 0.00 28.28
N ASP A 1030 -50.85 0.34 27.49
CA ASP A 1030 -51.28 1.71 27.22
C ASP A 1030 -52.41 2.11 28.19
N TYR A 1031 -52.21 3.16 28.96
CA TYR A 1031 -53.26 3.75 29.79
C TYR A 1031 -53.80 5.03 29.15
N HIS A 1032 -55.11 5.02 28.88
CA HIS A 1032 -55.90 6.23 28.69
C HIS A 1032 -56.40 6.75 30.05
N PRO A 1033 -56.60 8.06 30.27
CA PRO A 1033 -57.16 8.55 31.53
C PRO A 1033 -58.64 8.19 31.61
N ILE A 1034 -58.96 7.08 32.28
CA ILE A 1034 -60.33 6.73 32.67
C ILE A 1034 -60.46 7.03 34.16
N GLY A 1035 -61.40 7.92 34.50
CA GLY A 1035 -61.63 8.38 35.86
C GLY A 1035 -61.93 7.24 36.84
N GLU A 1036 -61.57 7.50 38.10
CA GLU A 1036 -61.83 6.70 39.30
C GLU A 1036 -63.09 5.82 39.22
N LYS A 1037 -62.91 4.54 38.90
CA LYS A 1037 -63.70 3.39 39.36
C LYS A 1037 -63.17 2.15 38.64
N TYR A 1038 -63.08 1.03 39.36
CA TYR A 1038 -62.79 -0.31 38.86
C TYR A 1038 -61.30 -0.72 38.81
N PHE A 1039 -60.70 -0.89 39.99
CA PHE A 1039 -59.84 -2.05 40.26
C PHE A 1039 -60.14 -2.58 41.67
N THR A 1040 -60.73 -3.78 41.74
CA THR A 1040 -60.64 -4.64 42.92
C THR A 1040 -59.99 -5.94 42.48
N THR A 1041 -58.89 -6.27 43.13
CA THR A 1041 -57.98 -7.41 42.92
C THR A 1041 -58.65 -8.78 42.94
N PRO A 1042 -58.02 -9.80 42.31
CA PRO A 1042 -57.98 -11.10 42.98
C PRO A 1042 -56.60 -11.78 42.99
N ALA A 1043 -56.36 -12.43 44.12
CA ALA A 1043 -55.14 -13.04 44.59
C ALA A 1043 -54.77 -14.37 43.93
N TRP A 1044 -53.46 -14.67 43.96
CA TRP A 1044 -52.87 -16.00 43.80
C TRP A 1044 -53.52 -17.08 44.68
N CYS A 1045 -53.70 -18.29 44.15
CA CYS A 1045 -53.60 -19.54 44.92
C CYS A 1045 -53.21 -20.71 43.99
N ALA A 1046 -52.24 -21.48 44.48
CA ALA A 1046 -51.63 -22.69 43.91
C ALA A 1046 -52.61 -23.81 43.56
N HIS A 1047 -52.20 -24.73 42.67
CA HIS A 1047 -52.15 -26.22 42.84
C HIS A 1047 -51.88 -26.91 41.48
N GLU A 1048 -50.82 -27.73 41.41
CA GLU A 1048 -50.73 -28.95 40.57
C GLU A 1048 -51.35 -30.14 41.36
N PRO A 1049 -51.57 -31.40 40.84
CA PRO A 1049 -51.43 -31.99 39.48
C PRO A 1049 -52.59 -32.97 39.05
N ILE A 1050 -52.41 -33.71 37.93
CA ILE A 1050 -52.86 -35.11 37.57
C ILE A 1050 -53.94 -35.35 36.46
N ASP A 1051 -53.45 -35.92 35.34
CA ASP A 1051 -53.86 -37.04 34.43
C ASP A 1051 -55.32 -37.36 34.01
N ASN A 1052 -55.56 -37.58 32.68
CA ASN A 1052 -55.75 -38.92 32.05
C ASN A 1052 -56.33 -38.97 30.59
N ILE A 1053 -55.65 -39.76 29.73
CA ILE A 1053 -56.13 -40.84 28.78
C ILE A 1053 -56.54 -40.56 27.28
N TRP A 1054 -55.70 -41.15 26.39
CA TRP A 1054 -55.87 -41.96 25.11
C TRP A 1054 -56.71 -41.41 23.92
N ASN A 1055 -56.35 -41.59 22.63
CA ASN A 1055 -56.27 -42.88 21.90
C ASN A 1055 -55.79 -42.78 20.42
N ASP A 1056 -55.11 -43.85 19.96
CA ASP A 1056 -55.03 -44.51 18.63
C ASP A 1056 -54.34 -43.97 17.34
N ARG A 1057 -53.72 -44.94 16.64
CA ARG A 1057 -52.86 -44.91 15.42
C ARG A 1057 -53.62 -45.20 14.10
N VAL A 1058 -52.83 -45.23 13.01
CA VAL A 1058 -52.97 -45.94 11.69
C VAL A 1058 -53.52 -45.03 10.56
N GLY A 1059 -52.99 -44.94 9.33
CA GLY A 1059 -51.93 -45.62 8.58
C GLY A 1059 -52.03 -45.27 7.07
N GLU A 1060 -50.94 -45.46 6.34
CA GLU A 1060 -50.65 -45.15 4.92
C GLU A 1060 -51.56 -45.83 3.87
N TYR A 1061 -51.62 -45.29 2.63
CA TYR A 1061 -51.53 -46.08 1.38
C TYR A 1061 -51.04 -45.22 0.19
N TRP A 1062 -50.04 -45.76 -0.53
CA TRP A 1062 -49.55 -45.33 -1.84
C TRP A 1062 -50.46 -45.77 -3.00
N CYS A 1063 -50.36 -45.09 -4.15
CA CYS A 1063 -50.49 -45.70 -5.48
C CYS A 1063 -49.55 -45.06 -6.52
N LYS A 1064 -48.78 -45.92 -7.21
CA LYS A 1064 -47.90 -45.69 -8.37
C LYS A 1064 -48.68 -45.89 -9.69
N GLY A 1065 -48.34 -45.13 -10.74
CA GLY A 1065 -48.17 -45.69 -12.09
C GLY A 1065 -48.94 -45.12 -13.30
N TRP A 1066 -48.17 -44.52 -14.23
CA TRP A 1066 -48.31 -44.47 -15.71
C TRP A 1066 -49.36 -43.53 -16.38
N PRO A 1067 -49.09 -43.07 -17.63
CA PRO A 1067 -49.46 -41.74 -18.11
C PRO A 1067 -50.74 -41.69 -18.98
N GLY A 1068 -51.47 -40.57 -18.86
CA GLY A 1068 -52.28 -39.97 -19.92
C GLY A 1068 -53.62 -40.64 -20.26
N PHE A 1069 -54.72 -40.20 -19.64
CA PHE A 1069 -55.99 -40.00 -20.32
C PHE A 1069 -56.77 -38.84 -19.72
N ILE A 1070 -57.08 -37.88 -20.60
CA ILE A 1070 -57.95 -36.73 -20.41
C ILE A 1070 -59.40 -37.23 -20.41
N CYS A 1071 -60.20 -36.79 -19.43
CA CYS A 1071 -61.66 -36.79 -19.57
C CYS A 1071 -62.11 -35.34 -19.71
N SER A 1072 -62.49 -34.99 -20.94
CA SER A 1072 -63.30 -33.82 -21.26
C SER A 1072 -64.74 -34.02 -20.79
N ASP A 1073 -65.43 -32.87 -20.78
CA ASP A 1073 -66.87 -32.69 -20.92
C ASP A 1073 -67.70 -32.41 -19.67
N THR A 1074 -67.94 -31.11 -19.51
CA THR A 1074 -69.26 -30.45 -19.47
C THR A 1074 -70.34 -31.00 -18.50
N ASN A 1075 -70.53 -30.21 -17.45
CA ASN A 1075 -71.80 -29.81 -16.77
C ASN A 1075 -73.08 -30.58 -17.18
N PRO A 1076 -73.83 -31.17 -16.23
CA PRO A 1076 -75.06 -30.48 -15.78
C PRO A 1076 -75.59 -30.81 -14.35
N ALA A 1077 -76.44 -29.90 -13.83
CA ALA A 1077 -77.56 -30.13 -12.88
C ALA A 1077 -77.21 -30.34 -11.37
N SER A 1078 -77.95 -29.88 -10.35
CA SER A 1078 -79.20 -29.11 -10.19
C SER A 1078 -79.55 -28.97 -8.68
N TYR A 1079 -80.43 -27.99 -8.34
CA TYR A 1079 -81.23 -27.80 -7.09
C TYR A 1079 -80.51 -27.31 -5.81
N THR A 1080 -80.98 -26.33 -5.02
CA THR A 1080 -82.23 -25.53 -4.81
C THR A 1080 -81.85 -24.33 -3.88
N TYR A 1081 -82.49 -23.16 -3.74
CA TYR A 1081 -83.92 -22.86 -3.52
C TYR A 1081 -84.21 -21.32 -3.64
N ASN A 1082 -85.35 -20.99 -4.27
CA ASN A 1082 -86.23 -19.78 -4.24
C ASN A 1082 -85.84 -18.36 -4.77
N TYR A 1083 -86.29 -18.11 -6.02
CA TYR A 1083 -87.21 -17.05 -6.51
C TYR A 1083 -88.01 -16.19 -5.49
N PRO A 1084 -88.74 -15.09 -5.89
CA PRO A 1084 -88.84 -14.43 -7.21
C PRO A 1084 -88.82 -12.88 -7.19
N GLY A 1085 -88.57 -12.24 -8.35
CA GLY A 1085 -88.95 -10.83 -8.52
C GLY A 1085 -88.41 -10.04 -9.71
N ASN A 1086 -88.42 -10.60 -10.92
CA ASN A 1086 -88.35 -9.85 -12.21
C ASN A 1086 -89.57 -8.88 -12.32
N PRO A 1087 -89.73 -7.97 -13.31
CA PRO A 1087 -88.82 -7.55 -14.38
C PRO A 1087 -88.79 -6.01 -14.62
N SER A 1088 -88.02 -5.62 -15.64
CA SER A 1088 -88.31 -4.59 -16.67
C SER A 1088 -87.39 -3.37 -16.76
N CYS A 1089 -86.55 -3.41 -17.81
CA CYS A 1089 -86.13 -2.34 -18.73
C CYS A 1089 -87.28 -1.33 -19.05
N PRO A 1090 -87.06 -0.13 -19.65
CA PRO A 1090 -85.97 0.18 -20.61
C PRO A 1090 -85.48 1.65 -20.70
N SER A 1091 -84.34 1.84 -21.41
CA SER A 1091 -84.05 2.91 -22.40
C SER A 1091 -84.04 4.38 -21.94
N THR A 1092 -83.22 5.34 -22.38
CA THR A 1092 -82.47 5.69 -23.60
C THR A 1092 -81.54 6.86 -23.19
N GLY A 1093 -80.41 7.20 -23.79
CA GLY A 1093 -79.82 6.82 -25.08
C GLY A 1093 -78.61 7.70 -25.44
N TYR A 1094 -78.19 7.57 -26.70
CA TYR A 1094 -77.08 8.22 -27.43
C TYR A 1094 -75.69 7.61 -27.14
N SER A 1095 -74.92 7.05 -28.10
CA SER A 1095 -74.96 7.09 -29.57
C SER A 1095 -74.28 5.85 -30.22
N HIS A 1096 -74.89 5.39 -31.31
CA HIS A 1096 -74.43 4.55 -32.46
C HIS A 1096 -73.03 4.95 -33.02
N ASP A 1097 -72.24 4.15 -33.77
CA ASP A 1097 -72.41 2.87 -34.49
C ASP A 1097 -71.03 2.24 -34.88
N THR A 1098 -70.91 0.92 -34.69
CA THR A 1098 -70.28 -0.16 -35.49
C THR A 1098 -68.99 0.00 -36.34
N TYR A 1099 -68.02 -0.93 -36.20
CA TYR A 1099 -67.79 -2.04 -37.18
C TYR A 1099 -66.79 -3.12 -36.70
N TYR A 1100 -66.99 -4.33 -37.22
CA TYR A 1100 -66.18 -5.57 -37.15
C TYR A 1100 -64.89 -5.52 -38.00
N GLU A 1101 -63.84 -6.25 -37.59
CA GLU A 1101 -62.97 -7.19 -38.35
C GLU A 1101 -61.88 -7.72 -37.39
N ASN A 1102 -61.78 -9.00 -36.97
CA ASN A 1102 -61.41 -10.24 -37.68
C ASN A 1102 -60.19 -10.12 -38.62
N LYS A 1103 -59.02 -10.69 -38.21
CA LYS A 1103 -58.49 -11.97 -38.74
C LYS A 1103 -57.07 -12.30 -38.23
N CYS A 1104 -56.94 -13.43 -37.54
CA CYS A 1104 -55.74 -14.29 -37.51
C CYS A 1104 -55.66 -15.12 -38.81
N PRO A 1105 -54.77 -16.12 -38.88
CA PRO A 1105 -55.15 -17.47 -39.28
C PRO A 1105 -55.75 -18.24 -38.10
#